data_AF-A0AAD3HJ42-F1
#
_entry.id   AF-A0AAD3HJ42-F1
#
_cell.length_a   1.000
_cell.length_b   1.000
_cell.length_c   1.000
_cell.angle_alpha   90.00
_cell.angle_beta   90.00
_cell.angle_gamma   90.00
#
_symmetry.space_group_name_H-M   'P 1'
#
loop_
_entity.id
_entity.type
_entity.pdbx_description
1 polymer ?
#
loop_
_entity_poly.entity_id
_entity_poly.type
_entity_poly.pdbx_seq_one_letter_code
_entity_poly.pdbx_strand_id
1 'polypeptide(L)'
;QLVSPGVLLSTRGLMALTVRSYHASLFGKQERSDCTVSFYVERNDTCCTRAEKQQKLAANQCPGTASTRVGDLLPAHQIILCPGSAYFQAQLDRWSAEHERGSKPLLRVTLGSKEDLPHATRAIRFIYTGELETATASDLLHVRRLACFLQIDDCTSACEASLLALIASPQKDSNGACSSSGLLAGLSELYSCRELLPQPDEDAGAASFLDRLFNACRETLSQHFRSSAGAGPASKTELLIWLYPDAPYVLRNPSVRRHVLSLPFSAMLALLGSTAFATDSEASVLLMLSEWLEDNIHTKKYECIALCKLLRLCQLDRGFLLGILPELRWFPITLYECYFLQQYAMAAEAVRYMLASEARGKYDCTSAWYNPEPRPRPSFGVAPSSTTVTSNGTHWNYGPSSPSCWNYGPSSPSYLDYAPYYNPYYNPYYNPGISFSSSRRYEWYIKQEDLEKQLADMEAGTSYQVGIVGSFSSGVSHLVVNGLALRPVLKYYKGGSGVSVVVEGSFPAGLRLPNPKELVVTLDPFAVGMEVYRWAENGSRTDAWCTDITVANVPLSGLNGKAGQEFGLLGGVPLLAAAGAAAAGAAPVATASATAAAEAPAAAEAAAAAEGSAANGANAAGAAGLLARWAPYLHEGRITGALVCRW
;
A
#
# COMPACT_ATOMS: atom_id res chain seq x y z
N GLN A 1 41.43 -23.08 -44.28
CA GLN A 1 41.88 -22.20 -43.18
C GLN A 1 40.65 -21.49 -42.64
N LEU A 2 40.17 -21.86 -41.45
CA LEU A 2 39.05 -21.21 -40.77
C LEU A 2 39.56 -20.75 -39.40
N VAL A 3 39.73 -19.46 -39.20
CA VAL A 3 40.11 -18.90 -37.90
C VAL A 3 38.86 -18.94 -37.01
N SER A 4 38.95 -19.63 -35.87
CA SER A 4 37.81 -19.77 -34.97
C SER A 4 37.37 -18.41 -34.40
N PRO A 5 36.06 -18.07 -34.42
CA PRO A 5 35.57 -16.75 -34.00
C PRO A 5 35.86 -16.41 -32.53
N GLY A 6 36.15 -17.39 -31.68
CA GLY A 6 36.57 -17.17 -30.28
C GLY A 6 37.86 -16.35 -30.12
N VAL A 7 38.79 -16.37 -31.09
CA VAL A 7 40.06 -15.64 -30.98
C VAL A 7 39.86 -14.11 -31.11
N LEU A 8 38.93 -13.67 -31.95
CA LEU A 8 38.65 -12.25 -32.18
C LEU A 8 37.84 -11.58 -31.06
N LEU A 9 37.08 -12.37 -30.29
CA LEU A 9 36.39 -11.88 -29.08
C LEU A 9 37.39 -11.64 -27.93
N SER A 10 38.42 -12.49 -27.82
CA SER A 10 39.47 -12.36 -26.81
C SER A 10 40.28 -11.06 -26.94
N THR A 11 40.73 -10.71 -28.15
CA THR A 11 41.54 -9.49 -28.36
C THR A 11 40.76 -8.19 -28.11
N ARG A 12 39.47 -8.15 -28.44
CA ARG A 12 38.60 -6.99 -28.14
C ARG A 12 38.42 -6.78 -26.64
N GLY A 13 38.19 -7.86 -25.88
CA GLY A 13 38.10 -7.79 -24.42
C GLY A 13 39.39 -7.29 -23.78
N LEU A 14 40.54 -7.76 -24.26
CA LEU A 14 41.86 -7.39 -23.73
C LEU A 14 42.22 -5.92 -24.01
N MET A 15 41.84 -5.38 -25.17
CA MET A 15 41.95 -3.94 -25.45
C MET A 15 41.03 -3.11 -24.53
N ALA A 16 39.77 -3.52 -24.34
CA ALA A 16 38.85 -2.81 -23.47
C ALA A 16 39.34 -2.74 -22.01
N LEU A 17 39.89 -3.85 -21.48
CA LEU A 17 40.51 -3.89 -20.16
C LEU A 17 41.75 -3.01 -20.06
N THR A 18 42.59 -2.98 -21.10
CA THR A 18 43.79 -2.12 -21.13
C THR A 18 43.43 -0.63 -21.14
N VAL A 19 42.44 -0.24 -21.95
CA VAL A 19 41.92 1.14 -22.01
C VAL A 19 41.28 1.54 -20.68
N ARG A 20 40.46 0.66 -20.08
CA ARG A 20 39.85 0.88 -18.76
C ARG A 20 40.89 1.02 -17.64
N SER A 21 41.93 0.19 -17.63
CA SER A 21 43.05 0.31 -16.68
C SER A 21 43.82 1.64 -16.87
N TYR A 22 44.04 2.06 -18.12
CA TYR A 22 44.62 3.37 -18.40
C TYR A 22 43.72 4.52 -17.92
N HIS A 23 42.41 4.47 -18.18
CA HIS A 23 41.45 5.46 -17.69
C HIS A 23 41.43 5.51 -16.15
N ALA A 24 41.32 4.37 -15.47
CA ALA A 24 41.41 4.27 -14.01
C ALA A 24 42.71 4.92 -13.48
N SER A 25 43.83 4.76 -14.18
CA SER A 25 45.10 5.38 -13.82
C SER A 25 45.14 6.91 -13.98
N LEU A 26 44.22 7.52 -14.73
CA LEU A 26 44.08 8.97 -14.93
C LEU A 26 43.13 9.63 -13.93
N PHE A 27 42.36 8.87 -13.14
CA PHE A 27 41.39 9.44 -12.20
C PHE A 27 42.07 10.39 -11.20
N GLY A 28 41.59 11.63 -11.12
CA GLY A 28 42.14 12.68 -10.25
C GLY A 28 43.52 13.22 -10.65
N LYS A 29 44.14 12.74 -11.74
CA LYS A 29 45.42 13.27 -12.22
C LYS A 29 45.22 14.49 -13.12
N GLN A 30 46.12 15.47 -12.97
CA GLN A 30 46.14 16.65 -13.83
C GLN A 30 46.64 16.34 -15.26
N GLU A 31 47.39 15.25 -15.44
CA GLU A 31 47.81 14.74 -16.74
C GLU A 31 46.60 14.57 -17.66
N ARG A 32 46.61 15.26 -18.81
CA ARG A 32 45.54 15.25 -19.84
C ARG A 32 44.14 15.73 -19.39
N SER A 33 43.99 16.21 -18.15
CA SER A 33 42.74 16.82 -17.68
C SER A 33 42.32 18.00 -18.58
N ASP A 34 41.12 17.93 -19.14
CA ASP A 34 40.53 18.95 -20.02
C ASP A 34 39.36 19.69 -19.35
N CYS A 35 38.86 19.18 -18.22
CA CYS A 35 37.89 19.83 -17.35
C CYS A 35 38.25 19.64 -15.86
N THR A 36 37.46 20.22 -14.97
CA THR A 36 37.66 20.09 -13.52
C THR A 36 36.30 20.05 -12.84
N VAL A 37 36.10 19.09 -11.93
CA VAL A 37 34.89 18.97 -11.12
C VAL A 37 35.10 19.69 -9.78
N SER A 38 34.14 20.52 -9.39
CA SER A 38 34.11 21.24 -8.13
C SER A 38 32.83 20.92 -7.38
N PHE A 39 32.96 20.44 -6.15
CA PHE A 39 31.83 20.12 -5.29
C PHE A 39 31.42 21.32 -4.45
N TYR A 40 30.11 21.49 -4.25
CA TYR A 40 29.52 22.57 -3.49
C TYR A 40 28.42 22.02 -2.59
N VAL A 41 28.36 22.48 -1.34
CA VAL A 41 27.18 22.27 -0.50
C VAL A 41 26.33 23.53 -0.56
N GLU A 42 25.04 23.36 -0.85
CA GLU A 42 24.08 24.45 -0.75
C GLU A 42 23.88 24.82 0.71
N ARG A 43 24.05 26.11 1.02
CA ARG A 43 23.81 26.61 2.37
C ARG A 43 22.30 26.64 2.59
N ASN A 44 21.78 25.60 3.22
CA ASN A 44 20.40 25.53 3.68
C ASN A 44 20.17 26.57 4.79
N ASP A 45 19.96 27.83 4.39
CA ASP A 45 19.55 28.95 5.24
C ASP A 45 18.07 28.78 5.70
N THR A 46 17.65 27.56 6.03
CA THR A 46 16.31 27.22 6.54
C THR A 46 16.05 27.79 7.93
N CYS A 47 17.09 28.27 8.62
CA CYS A 47 16.98 29.00 9.89
C CYS A 47 16.68 30.51 9.71
N CYS A 48 16.82 31.08 8.50
CA CYS A 48 16.43 32.47 8.26
C CYS A 48 14.92 32.62 8.40
N THR A 49 14.50 33.45 9.36
CA THR A 49 13.10 33.71 9.65
C THR A 49 12.39 34.39 8.47
N ARG A 50 11.06 34.29 8.41
CA ARG A 50 10.26 34.88 7.32
C ARG A 50 10.48 36.41 7.19
N ALA A 51 10.80 37.09 8.29
CA ALA A 51 11.14 38.51 8.32
C ALA A 51 12.46 38.82 7.61
N GLU A 52 13.51 38.03 7.83
CA GLU A 52 14.82 38.23 7.19
C GLU A 52 14.77 37.97 5.68
N LYS A 53 13.95 37.02 5.23
CA LYS A 53 13.69 36.82 3.79
C LYS A 53 13.00 38.04 3.15
N GLN A 54 12.05 38.68 3.84
CA GLN A 54 11.42 39.91 3.36
C GLN A 54 12.39 41.10 3.35
N GLN A 55 13.28 41.20 4.34
CA GLN A 55 14.27 42.27 4.39
C GLN A 55 15.37 42.12 3.31
N LYS A 56 15.80 40.90 2.98
CA LYS A 56 16.69 40.63 1.82
C LYS A 56 16.02 40.92 0.47
N LEU A 57 14.72 40.65 0.32
CA LEU A 57 13.97 40.97 -0.91
C LEU A 57 13.92 42.48 -1.21
N ALA A 58 13.97 43.34 -0.19
CA ALA A 58 14.02 44.79 -0.37
C ALA A 58 15.38 45.33 -0.84
N ALA A 59 16.45 44.54 -0.76
CA ALA A 59 17.83 45.01 -0.98
C ALA A 59 18.30 44.96 -2.44
N ASN A 60 17.49 44.45 -3.38
CA ASN A 60 17.79 44.33 -4.82
C ASN A 60 19.13 43.63 -5.18
N GLN A 61 19.74 42.90 -4.24
CA GLN A 61 20.86 42.02 -4.52
C GLN A 61 20.31 40.75 -5.16
N CYS A 62 20.75 40.43 -6.37
CA CYS A 62 20.49 39.14 -7.00
C CYS A 62 20.88 38.03 -6.02
N PRO A 63 19.94 37.16 -5.58
CA PRO A 63 20.21 36.18 -4.54
C PRO A 63 20.99 35.01 -5.11
N GLY A 64 22.29 35.23 -5.36
CA GLY A 64 23.25 34.16 -5.51
C GLY A 64 23.24 33.34 -4.22
N THR A 65 22.64 32.15 -4.27
CA THR A 65 22.66 31.20 -3.17
C THR A 65 24.13 30.94 -2.81
N ALA A 66 24.49 31.26 -1.57
CA ALA A 66 25.89 31.25 -1.11
C ALA A 66 26.38 29.82 -0.91
N SER A 67 26.61 29.10 -2.01
CA SER A 67 27.13 27.75 -2.02
C SER A 67 28.59 27.76 -1.57
N THR A 68 28.94 26.83 -0.69
CA THR A 68 30.30 26.72 -0.15
C THR A 68 31.00 25.58 -0.87
N ARG A 69 32.17 25.86 -1.49
CA ARG A 69 32.98 24.80 -2.11
C ARG A 69 33.45 23.83 -1.05
N VAL A 70 33.32 22.53 -1.30
CA VAL A 70 33.70 21.47 -0.37
C VAL A 70 34.76 20.59 -1.01
N GLY A 71 35.88 20.41 -0.30
CA GLY A 71 37.03 19.66 -0.79
C GLY A 71 37.86 20.39 -1.85
N ASP A 72 38.81 19.64 -2.39
CA ASP A 72 39.69 20.08 -3.47
C ASP A 72 39.02 19.91 -4.84
N LEU A 73 39.56 20.62 -5.83
CA LEU A 73 39.15 20.49 -7.22
C LEU A 73 39.61 19.13 -7.77
N LEU A 74 38.71 18.36 -8.37
CA LEU A 74 38.99 17.05 -8.94
C LEU A 74 39.31 17.20 -10.46
N PRO A 75 40.56 16.97 -10.90
CA PRO A 75 40.90 16.97 -12.32
C PRO A 75 40.17 15.84 -13.05
N ALA A 76 39.59 16.14 -14.21
CA ALA A 76 38.75 15.20 -14.93
C ALA A 76 38.90 15.33 -16.46
N HIS A 77 38.22 14.43 -17.17
CA HIS A 77 38.37 14.18 -18.61
C HIS A 77 36.99 14.11 -19.27
N GLN A 78 36.66 15.05 -20.16
CA GLN A 78 35.35 15.17 -20.82
C GLN A 78 35.02 13.90 -21.62
N ILE A 79 36.00 13.34 -22.32
CA ILE A 79 35.89 12.08 -23.08
C ILE A 79 35.54 10.85 -22.22
N ILE A 80 35.70 10.93 -20.89
CA ILE A 80 35.33 9.88 -19.94
C ILE A 80 34.02 10.25 -19.22
N LEU A 81 33.91 11.48 -18.70
CA LEU A 81 32.74 11.90 -17.93
C LEU A 81 31.45 11.94 -18.75
N CYS A 82 31.47 12.56 -19.93
CA CYS A 82 30.23 12.85 -20.65
C CYS A 82 29.55 11.58 -21.21
N PRO A 83 30.27 10.59 -21.77
CA PRO A 83 29.65 9.32 -22.16
C PRO A 83 29.11 8.49 -20.98
N GLY A 84 29.63 8.70 -19.76
CA GLY A 84 29.21 8.00 -18.55
C GLY A 84 28.25 8.77 -17.63
N SER A 85 27.83 9.97 -18.02
CA SER A 85 26.95 10.83 -17.22
C SER A 85 26.26 11.88 -18.09
N ALA A 86 24.95 11.72 -18.26
CA ALA A 86 24.12 12.72 -18.93
C ALA A 86 24.11 14.08 -18.20
N TYR A 87 24.30 14.07 -16.87
CA TYR A 87 24.48 15.27 -16.06
C TYR A 87 25.71 16.08 -16.48
N PHE A 88 26.88 15.43 -16.62
CA PHE A 88 28.11 16.13 -17.02
C PHE A 88 28.07 16.57 -18.49
N GLN A 89 27.48 15.78 -19.39
CA GLN A 89 27.22 16.18 -20.77
C GLN A 89 26.37 17.48 -20.80
N ALA A 90 25.22 17.48 -20.12
CA ALA A 90 24.32 18.64 -20.08
C ALA A 90 24.91 19.87 -19.36
N GLN A 91 25.93 19.72 -18.51
CA GLN A 91 26.70 20.86 -17.98
C GLN A 91 27.72 21.39 -18.98
N LEU A 92 28.43 20.51 -19.67
CA LEU A 92 29.42 20.89 -20.68
C LEU A 92 28.77 21.63 -21.86
N ASP A 93 27.61 21.16 -22.30
CA ASP A 93 26.82 21.81 -23.36
C ASP A 93 26.44 23.25 -22.98
N ARG A 94 25.95 23.45 -21.75
CA ARG A 94 25.65 24.79 -21.20
C ARG A 94 26.90 25.66 -21.08
N TRP A 95 28.00 25.11 -20.58
CA TRP A 95 29.27 25.85 -20.46
C TRP A 95 29.78 26.35 -21.81
N SER A 96 29.63 25.53 -22.86
CA SER A 96 30.09 25.85 -24.22
C SER A 96 29.41 27.07 -24.84
N ALA A 97 28.19 27.41 -24.38
CA ALA A 97 27.43 28.55 -24.86
C ALA A 97 27.79 29.88 -24.17
N GLU A 98 28.31 29.82 -22.93
CA GLU A 98 28.47 31.01 -22.07
C GLU A 98 29.91 31.55 -21.98
N HIS A 99 30.94 30.73 -22.25
CA HIS A 99 32.32 31.06 -21.86
C HIS A 99 33.26 31.45 -23.02
N GLU A 100 34.16 32.38 -22.71
CA GLU A 100 35.24 32.82 -23.61
C GLU A 100 36.23 31.68 -23.91
N ARG A 101 36.71 31.65 -25.17
CA ARG A 101 37.62 30.63 -25.70
C ARG A 101 38.98 30.67 -24.99
N GLY A 102 39.18 29.81 -23.99
CA GLY A 102 40.50 29.61 -23.36
C GLY A 102 40.49 29.03 -21.95
N SER A 103 39.37 29.08 -21.22
CA SER A 103 39.26 28.49 -19.88
C SER A 103 38.88 27.00 -19.93
N LYS A 104 39.41 26.19 -18.99
CA LYS A 104 38.97 24.79 -18.81
C LYS A 104 37.56 24.78 -18.19
N PRO A 105 36.61 23.97 -18.68
CA PRO A 105 35.28 23.86 -18.08
C PRO A 105 35.32 23.45 -16.61
N LEU A 106 34.62 24.22 -15.77
CA LEU A 106 34.46 23.97 -14.33
C LEU A 106 33.08 23.37 -14.06
N LEU A 107 33.01 22.05 -14.12
CA LEU A 107 31.80 21.28 -13.84
C LEU A 107 31.47 21.36 -12.35
N ARG A 108 30.22 21.63 -12.00
CA ARG A 108 29.78 21.90 -10.61
C ARG A 108 28.86 20.79 -10.13
N VAL A 109 29.21 20.14 -9.02
CA VAL A 109 28.34 19.14 -8.38
C VAL A 109 27.80 19.72 -7.09
N THR A 110 26.48 19.87 -6.98
CA THR A 110 25.83 20.20 -5.71
C THR A 110 25.65 18.93 -4.86
N LEU A 111 25.97 19.05 -3.58
CA LEU A 111 25.88 17.99 -2.57
C LEU A 111 24.91 18.44 -1.47
N GLY A 112 24.15 17.50 -0.93
CA GLY A 112 23.24 17.77 0.21
C GLY A 112 23.99 17.99 1.53
N SER A 113 25.19 17.40 1.66
CA SER A 113 26.02 17.44 2.86
C SER A 113 27.51 17.43 2.48
N LYS A 114 28.41 17.70 3.45
CA LYS A 114 29.86 17.57 3.22
C LYS A 114 30.28 16.11 3.19
N GLU A 115 29.54 15.28 3.91
CA GLU A 115 29.68 13.85 4.10
C GLU A 115 29.42 13.08 2.78
N ASP A 116 28.63 13.66 1.86
CA ASP A 116 28.39 13.11 0.52
C ASP A 116 29.62 13.17 -0.42
N LEU A 117 30.65 13.99 -0.13
CA LEU A 117 31.83 14.15 -0.98
C LEU A 117 32.53 12.81 -1.35
N PRO A 118 32.92 11.93 -0.40
CA PRO A 118 33.52 10.63 -0.73
C PRO A 118 32.61 9.76 -1.59
N HIS A 119 31.30 9.77 -1.36
CA HIS A 119 30.35 8.95 -2.11
C HIS A 119 30.16 9.47 -3.55
N ALA A 120 30.08 10.79 -3.75
CA ALA A 120 30.08 11.41 -5.08
C ALA A 120 31.41 11.15 -5.82
N THR A 121 32.53 11.24 -5.10
CA THR A 121 33.86 10.93 -5.65
C THR A 121 33.96 9.47 -6.10
N ARG A 122 33.39 8.51 -5.34
CA ARG A 122 33.30 7.09 -5.74
C ARG A 122 32.41 6.89 -6.96
N ALA A 123 31.25 7.55 -7.04
CA ALA A 123 30.36 7.47 -8.21
C ALA A 123 31.05 7.99 -9.49
N ILE A 124 31.78 9.12 -9.40
CA ILE A 124 32.57 9.63 -10.53
C ILE A 124 33.73 8.68 -10.86
N ARG A 125 34.42 8.11 -9.85
CA ARG A 125 35.49 7.12 -10.05
C ARG A 125 35.00 5.87 -10.76
N PHE A 126 33.75 5.43 -10.51
CA PHE A 126 33.13 4.32 -11.22
C PHE A 126 33.09 4.53 -12.74
N ILE A 127 32.92 5.77 -13.22
CA ILE A 127 32.99 6.07 -14.67
C ILE A 127 34.38 5.71 -15.26
N TYR A 128 35.44 5.85 -14.47
CA TYR A 128 36.82 5.54 -14.87
C TYR A 128 37.18 4.06 -14.68
N THR A 129 36.71 3.42 -13.60
CA THR A 129 37.08 2.05 -13.23
C THR A 129 36.10 0.98 -13.74
N GLY A 130 34.81 1.31 -13.84
CA GLY A 130 33.72 0.34 -13.99
C GLY A 130 33.59 -0.63 -12.80
N GLU A 131 34.15 -0.27 -11.64
CA GLU A 131 34.25 -1.11 -10.45
C GLU A 131 33.90 -0.28 -9.19
N LEU A 132 33.08 -0.86 -8.32
CA LEU A 132 32.82 -0.35 -6.98
C LEU A 132 33.83 -0.97 -6.01
N GLU A 133 34.53 -0.13 -5.24
CA GLU A 133 35.35 -0.62 -4.12
C GLU A 133 34.43 -1.24 -3.07
N THR A 134 34.91 -2.30 -2.39
CA THR A 134 34.13 -3.03 -1.37
C THR A 134 33.60 -2.07 -0.32
N ALA A 135 32.27 -2.02 -0.19
CA ALA A 135 31.54 -0.96 0.47
C ALA A 135 30.48 -1.54 1.42
N THR A 136 30.20 -0.82 2.51
CA THR A 136 29.08 -1.11 3.42
C THR A 136 27.73 -0.94 2.70
N ALA A 137 26.65 -1.49 3.26
CA ALA A 137 25.30 -1.23 2.77
C ALA A 137 24.99 0.28 2.76
N SER A 138 25.43 1.00 3.80
CA SER A 138 25.36 2.47 3.88
C SER A 138 26.12 3.15 2.73
N ASP A 139 27.39 2.79 2.53
CA ASP A 139 28.22 3.32 1.44
C ASP A 139 27.56 3.10 0.07
N LEU A 140 27.05 1.89 -0.19
CA LEU A 140 26.40 1.51 -1.44
C LEU A 140 25.09 2.30 -1.67
N LEU A 141 24.30 2.55 -0.64
CA LEU A 141 23.08 3.38 -0.76
C LEU A 141 23.41 4.86 -0.99
N HIS A 142 24.39 5.43 -0.29
CA HIS A 142 24.87 6.78 -0.55
C HIS A 142 25.46 6.93 -1.97
N VAL A 143 26.24 5.95 -2.45
CA VAL A 143 26.77 5.96 -3.82
C VAL A 143 25.64 5.78 -4.84
N ARG A 144 24.66 4.88 -4.64
CA ARG A 144 23.47 4.74 -5.51
C ARG A 144 22.73 6.07 -5.64
N ARG A 145 22.44 6.74 -4.52
CA ARG A 145 21.72 8.02 -4.48
C ARG A 145 22.43 9.10 -5.30
N LEU A 146 23.75 9.23 -5.14
CA LEU A 146 24.54 10.22 -5.85
C LEU A 146 24.82 9.83 -7.31
N ALA A 147 24.91 8.54 -7.63
CA ALA A 147 24.98 8.04 -9.00
C ALA A 147 23.69 8.33 -9.77
N CYS A 148 22.53 8.15 -9.15
CA CYS A 148 21.22 8.53 -9.71
C CYS A 148 21.15 10.04 -9.97
N PHE A 149 21.52 10.87 -8.98
CA PHE A 149 21.59 12.33 -9.14
C PHE A 149 22.55 12.78 -10.27
N LEU A 150 23.71 12.14 -10.38
CA LEU A 150 24.69 12.38 -11.44
C LEU A 150 24.37 11.66 -12.77
N GLN A 151 23.24 10.95 -12.86
CA GLN A 151 22.79 10.21 -14.05
C GLN A 151 23.86 9.23 -14.58
N ILE A 152 24.41 8.41 -13.67
CA ILE A 152 25.42 7.38 -13.92
C ILE A 152 24.75 5.99 -13.78
N ASP A 153 23.93 5.62 -14.75
CA ASP A 153 23.00 4.47 -14.67
C ASP A 153 23.70 3.12 -14.40
N ASP A 154 24.89 2.91 -14.99
CA ASP A 154 25.72 1.73 -14.73
C ASP A 154 26.18 1.65 -13.27
N CYS A 155 26.46 2.79 -12.64
CA CYS A 155 26.90 2.85 -11.24
C CYS A 155 25.74 2.55 -10.29
N THR A 156 24.56 3.11 -10.56
CA THR A 156 23.30 2.78 -9.87
C THR A 156 23.06 1.27 -9.93
N SER A 157 23.09 0.69 -11.14
CA SER A 157 22.87 -0.74 -11.38
C SER A 157 23.92 -1.62 -10.67
N ALA A 158 25.19 -1.21 -10.66
CA ALA A 158 26.25 -1.90 -9.94
C ALA A 158 26.07 -1.84 -8.41
N CYS A 159 25.58 -0.73 -7.85
CA CYS A 159 25.27 -0.61 -6.43
C CYS A 159 24.11 -1.55 -6.05
N GLU A 160 23.06 -1.61 -6.86
CA GLU A 160 21.93 -2.52 -6.66
C GLU A 160 22.35 -4.00 -6.69
N ALA A 161 23.17 -4.38 -7.68
CA ALA A 161 23.72 -5.73 -7.78
C ALA A 161 24.63 -6.07 -6.58
N SER A 162 25.40 -5.10 -6.08
CA SER A 162 26.28 -5.27 -4.91
C SER A 162 25.48 -5.42 -3.62
N LEU A 163 24.39 -4.67 -3.44
CA LEU A 163 23.47 -4.80 -2.30
C LEU A 163 22.75 -6.16 -2.31
N LEU A 164 22.29 -6.62 -3.47
CA LEU A 164 21.71 -7.97 -3.61
C LEU A 164 22.74 -9.06 -3.30
N ALA A 165 23.99 -8.91 -3.78
CA ALA A 165 25.08 -9.83 -3.46
C ALA A 165 25.44 -9.83 -1.96
N LEU A 166 25.37 -8.67 -1.28
CA LEU A 166 25.61 -8.55 0.17
C LEU A 166 24.56 -9.31 1.00
N ILE A 167 23.30 -9.35 0.56
CA ILE A 167 22.22 -10.11 1.21
C ILE A 167 22.29 -11.62 0.90
N ALA A 168 22.70 -11.97 -0.33
CA ALA A 168 22.73 -13.35 -0.80
C ALA A 168 24.01 -14.12 -0.42
N SER A 169 25.11 -13.42 -0.16
CA SER A 169 26.41 -14.03 0.15
C SER A 169 26.54 -14.33 1.65
N PRO A 170 26.58 -15.60 2.08
CA PRO A 170 26.97 -15.91 3.45
C PRO A 170 28.42 -15.46 3.66
N GLN A 171 28.64 -14.53 4.58
CA GLN A 171 30.02 -14.17 4.96
C GLN A 171 30.74 -15.42 5.46
N LYS A 172 31.86 -15.73 4.81
CA LYS A 172 32.80 -16.75 5.26
C LYS A 172 33.74 -16.10 6.26
N ASP A 173 33.74 -16.60 7.48
CA ASP A 173 34.74 -16.22 8.47
C ASP A 173 36.14 -16.60 7.96
N SER A 174 37.19 -16.01 8.52
CA SER A 174 38.59 -16.29 8.12
C SER A 174 38.99 -17.77 8.17
N ASN A 175 38.27 -18.58 8.95
CA ASN A 175 38.45 -20.03 9.06
C ASN A 175 37.68 -20.85 8.00
N GLY A 176 37.04 -20.20 7.02
CA GLY A 176 36.29 -20.84 5.94
C GLY A 176 34.95 -21.48 6.34
N ALA A 177 34.60 -21.44 7.63
CA ALA A 177 33.32 -21.90 8.14
C ALA A 177 32.22 -20.87 7.90
N CYS A 178 31.05 -21.32 7.46
CA CYS A 178 29.86 -20.47 7.34
C CYS A 178 29.18 -20.35 8.71
N SER A 179 29.42 -19.25 9.43
CA SER A 179 28.66 -18.93 10.63
C SER A 179 27.22 -18.56 10.26
N SER A 180 26.24 -19.12 10.96
CA SER A 180 24.82 -18.76 10.78
C SER A 180 24.54 -17.28 11.06
N SER A 181 25.38 -16.64 11.89
CA SER A 181 25.31 -15.21 12.17
C SER A 181 25.69 -14.34 10.96
N GLY A 182 26.51 -14.86 10.04
CA GLY A 182 26.97 -14.12 8.85
C GLY A 182 25.85 -13.87 7.83
N LEU A 183 24.83 -14.73 7.78
CA LEU A 183 23.66 -14.56 6.89
C LEU A 183 22.81 -13.33 7.27
N LEU A 184 22.72 -13.00 8.56
CA LEU A 184 21.94 -11.84 9.01
C LEU A 184 22.76 -10.55 9.06
N ALA A 185 24.09 -10.59 8.89
CA ALA A 185 24.94 -9.41 9.01
C ALA A 185 24.54 -8.33 7.98
N GLY A 186 24.54 -8.66 6.68
CA GLY A 186 24.14 -7.73 5.62
C GLY A 186 22.67 -7.27 5.73
N LEU A 187 21.78 -8.14 6.22
CA LEU A 187 20.37 -7.79 6.44
C LEU A 187 20.19 -6.80 7.60
N SER A 188 20.92 -7.01 8.71
CA SER A 188 20.90 -6.13 9.88
C SER A 188 21.55 -4.78 9.58
N GLU A 189 22.62 -4.78 8.78
CA GLU A 189 23.28 -3.57 8.29
C GLU A 189 22.34 -2.75 7.40
N LEU A 190 21.68 -3.41 6.43
CA LEU A 190 20.70 -2.77 5.56
C LEU A 190 19.49 -2.20 6.34
N TYR A 191 18.98 -2.94 7.33
CA TYR A 191 17.91 -2.45 8.22
C TYR A 191 18.32 -1.22 9.04
N SER A 192 19.61 -1.13 9.40
CA SER A 192 20.19 0.02 10.10
C SER A 192 20.35 1.25 9.22
N CYS A 193 20.30 1.07 7.89
CA CYS A 193 20.44 2.11 6.85
C CYS A 193 19.13 2.33 6.07
N ARG A 194 17.98 1.91 6.61
CA ARG A 194 16.69 1.84 5.90
C ARG A 194 16.19 3.22 5.42
N GLU A 195 16.60 4.29 6.08
CA GLU A 195 16.33 5.68 5.71
C GLU A 195 17.10 6.17 4.48
N LEU A 196 18.13 5.43 4.05
CA LEU A 196 18.89 5.66 2.82
C LEU A 196 18.37 4.85 1.62
N LEU A 197 17.33 4.03 1.82
CA LEU A 197 16.65 3.36 0.71
C LEU A 197 15.93 4.38 -0.18
N PRO A 198 15.98 4.22 -1.51
CA PRO A 198 15.28 5.12 -2.41
C PRO A 198 13.77 5.05 -2.13
N GLN A 199 13.07 6.18 -2.24
CA GLN A 199 11.61 6.16 -2.31
C GLN A 199 11.16 5.54 -3.65
N PRO A 200 10.00 4.86 -3.70
CA PRO A 200 9.54 4.18 -4.91
C PRO A 200 9.20 5.12 -6.08
N ASP A 201 9.14 6.43 -5.84
CA ASP A 201 8.87 7.50 -6.79
C ASP A 201 10.12 8.33 -7.19
N GLU A 202 11.30 8.05 -6.62
CA GLU A 202 12.56 8.76 -6.95
C GLU A 202 13.00 8.54 -8.41
N ASP A 203 12.97 7.29 -8.86
CA ASP A 203 13.40 6.88 -10.20
C ASP A 203 12.55 5.70 -10.71
N ALA A 204 12.47 5.53 -12.04
CA ALA A 204 11.63 4.51 -12.67
C ALA A 204 12.06 3.06 -12.35
N GLY A 205 13.27 2.85 -11.86
CA GLY A 205 13.80 1.56 -11.41
C GLY A 205 13.60 1.30 -9.92
N ALA A 206 13.51 2.33 -9.08
CA ALA A 206 13.53 2.27 -7.62
C ALA A 206 12.54 1.26 -7.03
N ALA A 207 11.27 1.33 -7.42
CA ALA A 207 10.25 0.38 -6.97
C ALA A 207 10.64 -1.08 -7.32
N SER A 208 11.11 -1.33 -8.55
CA SER A 208 11.54 -2.67 -9.00
C SER A 208 12.82 -3.16 -8.32
N PHE A 209 13.69 -2.25 -7.89
CA PHE A 209 14.86 -2.55 -7.09
C PHE A 209 14.46 -2.94 -5.66
N LEU A 210 13.65 -2.12 -5.00
CA LEU A 210 13.13 -2.40 -3.65
C LEU A 210 12.42 -3.74 -3.59
N ASP A 211 11.57 -4.07 -4.58
CA ASP A 211 10.90 -5.37 -4.63
C ASP A 211 11.89 -6.54 -4.71
N ARG A 212 12.92 -6.44 -5.57
CA ARG A 212 14.00 -7.44 -5.65
C ARG A 212 14.78 -7.55 -4.34
N LEU A 213 15.14 -6.40 -3.75
CA LEU A 213 15.90 -6.28 -2.50
C LEU A 213 15.15 -6.91 -1.33
N PHE A 214 13.88 -6.54 -1.13
CA PHE A 214 13.04 -7.09 -0.07
C PHE A 214 12.73 -8.57 -0.27
N ASN A 215 12.59 -9.07 -1.51
CA ASN A 215 12.44 -10.50 -1.75
C ASN A 215 13.72 -11.26 -1.37
N ALA A 216 14.91 -10.80 -1.76
CA ALA A 216 16.17 -11.39 -1.31
C ALA A 216 16.30 -11.38 0.22
N CYS A 217 15.92 -10.27 0.88
CA CYS A 217 15.89 -10.18 2.35
C CYS A 217 14.97 -11.23 2.99
N ARG A 218 13.77 -11.42 2.44
CA ARG A 218 12.78 -12.41 2.92
C ARG A 218 13.28 -13.85 2.71
N GLU A 219 13.94 -14.13 1.60
CA GLU A 219 14.57 -15.43 1.33
C GLU A 219 15.69 -15.73 2.33
N THR A 220 16.65 -14.81 2.51
CA THR A 220 17.76 -14.95 3.48
C THR A 220 17.24 -15.10 4.91
N LEU A 221 16.24 -14.32 5.33
CA LEU A 221 15.63 -14.44 6.65
C LEU A 221 14.93 -15.79 6.85
N SER A 222 14.20 -16.26 5.83
CA SER A 222 13.52 -17.57 5.85
C SER A 222 14.52 -18.74 5.92
N GLN A 223 15.63 -18.66 5.19
CA GLN A 223 16.73 -19.62 5.30
C GLN A 223 17.34 -19.62 6.71
N HIS A 224 17.64 -18.44 7.25
CA HIS A 224 18.18 -18.32 8.61
C HIS A 224 17.26 -18.94 9.68
N PHE A 225 15.94 -18.69 9.63
CA PHE A 225 15.02 -19.31 10.59
C PHE A 225 14.89 -20.84 10.43
N ARG A 226 15.13 -21.40 9.24
CA ARG A 226 15.18 -22.85 9.02
C ARG A 226 16.46 -23.48 9.57
N SER A 227 17.59 -22.78 9.51
CA SER A 227 18.89 -23.26 10.03
C SER A 227 19.10 -22.99 11.53
N SER A 228 18.47 -21.95 12.10
CA SER A 228 18.73 -21.46 13.46
C SER A 228 17.68 -21.96 14.46
N ALA A 229 17.81 -23.20 14.91
CA ALA A 229 16.84 -23.86 15.80
C ALA A 229 16.84 -23.36 17.28
N GLY A 230 17.70 -22.41 17.67
CA GLY A 230 17.87 -22.03 19.08
C GLY A 230 18.28 -20.59 19.40
N ALA A 231 18.52 -19.71 18.42
CA ALA A 231 18.87 -18.31 18.73
C ALA A 231 17.62 -17.46 19.03
N GLY A 232 17.68 -16.64 20.08
CA GLY A 232 16.54 -15.89 20.63
C GLY A 232 15.78 -15.00 19.63
N PRO A 233 14.50 -14.70 19.88
CA PRO A 233 13.62 -14.07 18.89
C PRO A 233 13.77 -12.54 18.76
N ALA A 234 14.12 -11.83 19.84
CA ALA A 234 13.91 -10.38 19.96
C ALA A 234 14.51 -9.55 18.81
N SER A 235 15.81 -9.72 18.49
CA SER A 235 16.47 -8.96 17.41
C SER A 235 15.99 -9.32 16.00
N LYS A 236 15.29 -10.46 15.85
CA LYS A 236 14.74 -10.92 14.56
C LYS A 236 13.33 -10.40 14.33
N THR A 237 12.60 -10.09 15.40
CA THR A 237 11.24 -9.55 15.35
C THR A 237 11.20 -8.20 14.64
N GLU A 238 12.18 -7.31 14.87
CA GLU A 238 12.29 -6.02 14.17
C GLU A 238 12.48 -6.18 12.65
N LEU A 239 13.35 -7.11 12.23
CA LEU A 239 13.56 -7.46 10.82
C LEU A 239 12.30 -8.06 10.19
N LEU A 240 11.57 -8.91 10.92
CA LEU A 240 10.29 -9.47 10.46
C LEU A 240 9.26 -8.37 10.23
N ILE A 241 9.07 -7.44 11.17
CA ILE A 241 8.12 -6.32 11.01
C ILE A 241 8.54 -5.44 9.83
N TRP A 242 9.84 -5.17 9.65
CA TRP A 242 10.30 -4.35 8.54
C TRP A 242 10.01 -4.97 7.16
N LEU A 243 10.18 -6.29 7.02
CA LEU A 243 9.89 -7.01 5.76
C LEU A 243 8.40 -7.33 5.56
N TYR A 244 7.63 -7.35 6.65
CA TYR A 244 6.20 -7.65 6.74
C TYR A 244 5.50 -6.60 7.63
N PRO A 245 5.35 -5.34 7.17
CA PRO A 245 4.92 -4.22 8.01
C PRO A 245 3.53 -4.38 8.60
N ASP A 246 2.58 -4.86 7.79
CA ASP A 246 1.20 -5.06 8.22
C ASP A 246 0.52 -6.26 7.54
N ALA A 247 -0.49 -6.83 8.22
CA ALA A 247 -1.24 -7.98 7.69
C ALA A 247 -1.97 -7.68 6.36
N PRO A 248 -2.63 -6.51 6.15
CA PRO A 248 -3.20 -6.15 4.84
C PRO A 248 -2.17 -6.10 3.70
N TYR A 249 -0.97 -5.57 3.94
CA TYR A 249 0.13 -5.56 2.97
C TYR A 249 0.59 -6.98 2.62
N VAL A 250 0.73 -7.86 3.60
CA VAL A 250 1.04 -9.28 3.37
C VAL A 250 -0.04 -9.93 2.51
N LEU A 251 -1.31 -9.80 2.88
CA LEU A 251 -2.43 -10.48 2.23
C LEU A 251 -2.68 -9.99 0.80
N ARG A 252 -2.44 -8.70 0.53
CA ARG A 252 -2.61 -8.08 -0.79
C ARG A 252 -1.53 -8.47 -1.79
N ASN A 253 -0.28 -8.59 -1.36
CA ASN A 253 0.85 -8.78 -2.27
C ASN A 253 1.17 -10.28 -2.44
N PRO A 254 0.89 -10.91 -3.60
CA PRO A 254 0.99 -12.36 -3.74
C PRO A 254 2.43 -12.89 -3.57
N SER A 255 3.44 -12.07 -3.86
CA SER A 255 4.85 -12.36 -3.59
C SER A 255 5.15 -12.39 -2.09
N VAL A 256 4.76 -11.35 -1.35
CA VAL A 256 4.95 -11.24 0.10
C VAL A 256 4.18 -12.33 0.83
N ARG A 257 2.92 -12.54 0.45
CA ARG A 257 2.06 -13.62 0.93
C ARG A 257 2.74 -14.99 0.83
N ARG A 258 3.25 -15.36 -0.35
CA ARG A 258 3.99 -16.63 -0.55
C ARG A 258 5.19 -16.77 0.37
N HIS A 259 5.94 -15.69 0.63
CA HIS A 259 7.03 -15.73 1.60
C HIS A 259 6.50 -15.97 3.03
N VAL A 260 5.47 -15.25 3.46
CA VAL A 260 4.87 -15.41 4.80
C VAL A 260 4.32 -16.83 5.00
N LEU A 261 3.63 -17.39 4.02
CA LEU A 261 3.14 -18.77 4.04
C LEU A 261 4.29 -19.80 4.16
N SER A 262 5.47 -19.48 3.64
CA SER A 262 6.68 -20.32 3.73
C SER A 262 7.52 -20.14 5.01
N LEU A 263 7.12 -19.23 5.92
CA LEU A 263 7.83 -18.99 7.18
C LEU A 263 7.66 -20.19 8.12
N PRO A 264 8.73 -20.62 8.82
CA PRO A 264 8.61 -21.65 9.85
C PRO A 264 7.86 -21.11 11.08
N PHE A 265 7.30 -22.04 11.87
CA PHE A 265 6.52 -21.73 13.09
C PHE A 265 7.17 -20.68 14.00
N SER A 266 8.49 -20.75 14.23
CA SER A 266 9.22 -19.79 15.08
C SER A 266 9.21 -18.36 14.56
N ALA A 267 9.24 -18.17 13.24
CA ALA A 267 9.16 -16.85 12.62
C ALA A 267 7.73 -16.30 12.65
N MET A 268 6.73 -17.15 12.37
CA MET A 268 5.32 -16.75 12.48
C MET A 268 4.92 -16.40 13.93
N LEU A 269 5.41 -17.17 14.91
CA LEU A 269 5.24 -16.88 16.35
C LEU A 269 5.88 -15.54 16.73
N ALA A 270 7.08 -15.25 16.24
CA ALA A 270 7.79 -13.99 16.49
C ALA A 270 7.13 -12.77 15.80
N LEU A 271 6.54 -12.96 14.61
CA LEU A 271 5.79 -11.93 13.88
C LEU A 271 4.48 -11.58 14.60
N LEU A 272 3.64 -12.59 14.86
CA LEU A 272 2.34 -12.40 15.53
C LEU A 272 2.50 -11.94 16.99
N GLY A 273 3.55 -12.39 17.68
CA GLY A 273 3.84 -12.01 19.07
C GLY A 273 4.34 -10.58 19.22
N SER A 274 4.75 -9.93 18.12
CA SER A 274 5.13 -8.53 18.15
C SER A 274 3.94 -7.62 18.46
N THR A 275 4.12 -6.68 19.38
CA THR A 275 3.18 -5.57 19.57
C THR A 275 3.26 -4.52 18.47
N ALA A 276 4.37 -4.47 17.72
CA ALA A 276 4.62 -3.50 16.65
C ALA A 276 4.23 -4.02 15.24
N PHE A 277 3.83 -5.28 15.10
CA PHE A 277 3.22 -5.77 13.85
C PHE A 277 1.83 -5.15 13.67
N ALA A 278 1.67 -4.37 12.58
CA ALA A 278 0.51 -3.55 12.36
C ALA A 278 -0.63 -4.28 11.63
N THR A 279 -1.86 -3.79 11.77
CA THR A 279 -3.02 -4.32 11.05
C THR A 279 -4.15 -3.30 10.99
N ASP A 280 -5.06 -3.47 10.03
CA ASP A 280 -6.33 -2.74 9.99
C ASP A 280 -7.34 -3.26 11.04
N SER A 281 -7.36 -4.57 11.21
CA SER A 281 -8.17 -5.33 12.18
C SER A 281 -7.47 -6.63 12.57
N GLU A 282 -7.84 -7.24 13.70
CA GLU A 282 -7.40 -8.61 14.00
C GLU A 282 -8.01 -9.65 13.06
N ALA A 283 -9.09 -9.33 12.34
CA ALA A 283 -9.68 -10.26 11.37
C ALA A 283 -8.74 -10.52 10.19
N SER A 284 -7.96 -9.51 9.77
CA SER A 284 -6.87 -9.67 8.80
C SER A 284 -5.71 -10.51 9.36
N VAL A 285 -5.38 -10.39 10.65
CA VAL A 285 -4.33 -11.21 11.29
C VAL A 285 -4.78 -12.68 11.42
N LEU A 286 -6.03 -12.90 11.84
CA LEU A 286 -6.67 -14.21 11.92
C LEU A 286 -6.71 -14.90 10.56
N LEU A 287 -7.07 -14.15 9.51
CA LEU A 287 -7.04 -14.62 8.13
C LEU A 287 -5.64 -15.01 7.68
N MET A 288 -4.63 -14.16 7.89
CA MET A 288 -3.23 -14.47 7.57
C MET A 288 -2.73 -15.74 8.27
N LEU A 289 -3.10 -15.93 9.54
CA LEU A 289 -2.82 -17.16 10.27
C LEU A 289 -3.56 -18.38 9.68
N SER A 290 -4.82 -18.22 9.28
CA SER A 290 -5.62 -19.30 8.71
C SER A 290 -5.05 -19.82 7.39
N GLU A 291 -4.57 -18.92 6.52
CA GLU A 291 -3.88 -19.28 5.29
C GLU A 291 -2.52 -19.94 5.57
N TRP A 292 -1.77 -19.45 6.56
CA TRP A 292 -0.51 -20.06 6.96
C TRP A 292 -0.71 -21.49 7.49
N LEU A 293 -1.75 -21.74 8.28
CA LEU A 293 -2.12 -23.09 8.75
C LEU A 293 -2.64 -23.99 7.62
N GLU A 294 -3.20 -23.41 6.56
CA GLU A 294 -3.60 -24.14 5.35
C GLU A 294 -2.39 -24.65 4.56
N ASP A 295 -1.36 -23.83 4.36
CA ASP A 295 -0.11 -24.25 3.69
C ASP A 295 0.77 -25.13 4.61
N ASN A 296 0.70 -24.94 5.93
CA ASN A 296 1.49 -25.66 6.92
C ASN A 296 0.65 -26.71 7.68
N ILE A 297 -0.03 -27.59 6.94
CA ILE A 297 -0.91 -28.68 7.48
C ILE A 297 -0.19 -29.57 8.51
N HIS A 298 1.14 -29.68 8.42
CA HIS A 298 1.99 -30.46 9.32
C HIS A 298 2.27 -29.76 10.67
N THR A 299 1.78 -28.53 10.88
CA THR A 299 1.86 -27.80 12.16
C THR A 299 1.21 -28.60 13.27
N LYS A 300 1.91 -28.81 14.38
CA LYS A 300 1.39 -29.62 15.48
C LYS A 300 0.31 -28.86 16.23
N LYS A 301 -0.62 -29.59 16.86
CA LYS A 301 -1.75 -28.98 17.58
C LYS A 301 -1.32 -27.94 18.64
N TYR A 302 -0.22 -28.18 19.37
CA TYR A 302 0.29 -27.21 20.36
C TYR A 302 0.90 -25.96 19.72
N GLU A 303 1.46 -26.06 18.51
CA GLU A 303 2.04 -24.96 17.74
C GLU A 303 0.90 -24.07 17.20
N CYS A 304 -0.16 -24.68 16.65
CA CYS A 304 -1.40 -23.99 16.30
C CYS A 304 -2.01 -23.26 17.51
N ILE A 305 -2.09 -23.91 18.68
CA ILE A 305 -2.59 -23.28 19.92
C ILE A 305 -1.73 -22.07 20.32
N ALA A 306 -0.40 -22.19 20.23
CA ALA A 306 0.52 -21.10 20.55
C ALA A 306 0.32 -19.90 19.61
N LEU A 307 0.18 -20.11 18.30
CA LEU A 307 -0.11 -19.04 17.34
C LEU A 307 -1.48 -18.40 17.58
N CYS A 308 -2.52 -19.21 17.81
CA CYS A 308 -3.87 -18.68 18.06
C CYS A 308 -3.90 -17.78 19.30
N LYS A 309 -3.15 -18.12 20.37
CA LYS A 309 -3.02 -17.32 21.60
C LYS A 309 -2.37 -15.95 21.42
N LEU A 310 -1.80 -15.62 20.26
CA LEU A 310 -1.19 -14.31 19.97
C LEU A 310 -2.15 -13.31 19.31
N LEU A 311 -3.35 -13.76 18.88
CA LEU A 311 -4.37 -12.88 18.31
C LEU A 311 -5.07 -12.07 19.42
N ARG A 312 -5.49 -10.84 19.12
CA ARG A 312 -6.23 -10.00 20.07
C ARG A 312 -7.72 -10.12 19.85
N LEU A 313 -8.32 -11.25 20.24
CA LEU A 313 -9.70 -11.58 19.87
C LEU A 313 -10.74 -10.54 20.34
N CYS A 314 -10.49 -9.78 21.41
CA CYS A 314 -11.31 -8.61 21.78
C CYS A 314 -11.34 -7.46 20.75
N GLN A 315 -10.41 -7.44 19.80
CA GLN A 315 -10.33 -6.48 18.68
C GLN A 315 -10.82 -7.09 17.35
N LEU A 316 -11.43 -8.29 17.38
CA LEU A 316 -12.19 -8.79 16.24
C LEU A 316 -13.49 -8.00 16.12
N ASP A 317 -13.89 -7.69 14.88
CA ASP A 317 -15.21 -7.16 14.60
C ASP A 317 -16.31 -8.10 15.15
N ARG A 318 -17.46 -7.52 15.51
CA ARG A 318 -18.60 -8.25 16.08
C ARG A 318 -19.10 -9.37 15.17
N GLY A 319 -19.12 -9.18 13.85
CA GLY A 319 -19.49 -10.22 12.89
C GLY A 319 -18.49 -11.38 12.90
N PHE A 320 -17.19 -11.09 13.01
CA PHE A 320 -16.16 -12.12 13.17
C PHE A 320 -16.25 -12.85 14.51
N LEU A 321 -16.48 -12.13 15.61
CA LEU A 321 -16.53 -12.69 16.96
C LEU A 321 -17.81 -13.51 17.24
N LEU A 322 -18.95 -13.10 16.66
CA LEU A 322 -20.23 -13.79 16.83
C LEU A 322 -20.48 -14.89 15.79
N GLY A 323 -20.14 -14.64 14.52
CA GLY A 323 -20.44 -15.56 13.41
C GLY A 323 -19.27 -16.45 13.03
N ILE A 324 -18.09 -15.87 12.79
CA ILE A 324 -16.97 -16.59 12.17
C ILE A 324 -16.21 -17.45 13.18
N LEU A 325 -15.80 -16.88 14.31
CA LEU A 325 -14.93 -17.55 15.29
C LEU A 325 -15.49 -18.88 15.84
N PRO A 326 -16.80 -19.03 16.14
CA PRO A 326 -17.37 -20.31 16.57
C PRO A 326 -17.30 -21.42 15.50
N GLU A 327 -17.32 -21.05 14.21
CA GLU A 327 -17.33 -21.99 13.07
C GLU A 327 -15.91 -22.45 12.67
N LEU A 328 -14.86 -21.80 13.18
CA LEU A 328 -13.46 -22.15 12.91
C LEU A 328 -13.05 -23.41 13.67
N ARG A 329 -13.35 -24.60 13.12
CA ARG A 329 -13.05 -25.92 13.73
C ARG A 329 -11.58 -26.16 14.08
N TRP A 330 -10.66 -25.43 13.47
CA TRP A 330 -9.22 -25.51 13.76
C TRP A 330 -8.80 -24.59 14.92
N PHE A 331 -9.64 -23.62 15.29
CA PHE A 331 -9.36 -22.64 16.33
C PHE A 331 -9.60 -23.26 17.72
N PRO A 332 -8.66 -23.13 18.68
CA PRO A 332 -8.72 -23.84 19.95
C PRO A 332 -9.55 -23.12 21.03
N ILE A 333 -10.70 -22.54 20.67
CA ILE A 333 -11.60 -21.86 21.61
C ILE A 333 -12.80 -22.75 21.93
N THR A 334 -13.25 -22.77 23.18
CA THR A 334 -14.49 -23.47 23.55
C THR A 334 -15.69 -22.55 23.32
N LEU A 335 -16.87 -23.12 23.02
CA LEU A 335 -18.09 -22.31 22.84
C LEU A 335 -18.39 -21.43 24.07
N TYR A 336 -18.18 -21.95 25.29
CA TYR A 336 -18.33 -21.20 26.54
C TYR A 336 -17.32 -20.06 26.68
N GLU A 337 -16.07 -20.28 26.26
CA GLU A 337 -15.05 -19.22 26.25
C GLU A 337 -15.34 -18.16 25.19
N CYS A 338 -15.87 -18.55 24.02
CA CYS A 338 -16.33 -17.62 23.01
C CYS A 338 -17.46 -16.73 23.53
N TYR A 339 -18.48 -17.28 24.20
CA TYR A 339 -19.52 -16.49 24.86
C TYR A 339 -18.97 -15.56 25.96
N PHE A 340 -18.01 -16.02 26.77
CA PHE A 340 -17.35 -15.15 27.76
C PHE A 340 -16.58 -14.01 27.10
N LEU A 341 -15.79 -14.31 26.08
CA LEU A 341 -15.01 -13.36 25.30
C LEU A 341 -15.90 -12.32 24.60
N GLN A 342 -17.08 -12.70 24.12
CA GLN A 342 -18.08 -11.78 23.56
C GLN A 342 -18.55 -10.76 24.59
N GLN A 343 -18.95 -11.21 25.79
CA GLN A 343 -19.33 -10.30 26.88
C GLN A 343 -18.15 -9.42 27.32
N TYR A 344 -16.95 -10.00 27.40
CA TYR A 344 -15.73 -9.30 27.79
C TYR A 344 -15.32 -8.22 26.77
N ALA A 345 -15.39 -8.51 25.46
CA ALA A 345 -15.06 -7.54 24.41
C ALA A 345 -16.05 -6.37 24.37
N MET A 346 -17.34 -6.64 24.61
CA MET A 346 -18.39 -5.61 24.64
C MET A 346 -18.50 -4.86 25.99
N ALA A 347 -17.83 -5.34 27.04
CA ALA A 347 -17.89 -4.74 28.37
C ALA A 347 -17.04 -3.47 28.49
N ALA A 348 -17.56 -2.49 29.25
CA ALA A 348 -16.79 -1.35 29.71
C ALA A 348 -15.62 -1.79 30.61
N GLU A 349 -14.56 -1.00 30.71
CA GLU A 349 -13.31 -1.39 31.38
C GLU A 349 -13.49 -1.88 32.83
N ALA A 350 -14.29 -1.17 33.64
CA ALA A 350 -14.60 -1.59 35.01
C ALA A 350 -15.34 -2.95 35.06
N VAL A 351 -16.19 -3.25 34.07
CA VAL A 351 -16.89 -4.53 33.96
C VAL A 351 -15.94 -5.63 33.47
N ARG A 352 -15.00 -5.33 32.56
CA ARG A 352 -13.94 -6.26 32.16
C ARG A 352 -13.09 -6.71 33.36
N TYR A 353 -12.75 -5.79 34.27
CA TYR A 353 -12.03 -6.16 35.50
C TYR A 353 -12.81 -7.14 36.37
N MET A 354 -14.12 -6.92 36.56
CA MET A 354 -14.99 -7.85 37.30
C MET A 354 -15.07 -9.22 36.60
N LEU A 355 -15.32 -9.24 35.29
CA LEU A 355 -15.37 -10.47 34.48
C LEU A 355 -14.04 -11.26 34.52
N ALA A 356 -12.88 -10.58 34.46
CA ALA A 356 -11.56 -11.20 34.60
C ALA A 356 -11.33 -11.79 36.00
N SER A 357 -11.88 -11.15 37.04
CA SER A 357 -11.81 -11.65 38.41
C SER A 357 -12.68 -12.91 38.60
N GLU A 358 -13.91 -12.91 38.06
CA GLU A 358 -14.80 -14.07 38.09
C GLU A 358 -14.29 -15.25 37.25
N ALA A 359 -13.63 -14.96 36.11
CA ALA A 359 -13.02 -15.96 35.25
C ALA A 359 -11.69 -16.52 35.75
N ARG A 360 -11.15 -16.02 36.88
CA ARG A 360 -9.83 -16.41 37.40
C ARG A 360 -9.75 -17.93 37.64
N GLY A 361 -8.76 -18.57 37.01
CA GLY A 361 -8.58 -20.02 37.08
C GLY A 361 -9.43 -20.84 36.10
N LYS A 362 -10.39 -20.20 35.40
CA LYS A 362 -11.16 -20.79 34.29
C LYS A 362 -10.62 -20.35 32.94
N TYR A 363 -10.35 -19.07 32.77
CA TYR A 363 -9.79 -18.49 31.55
C TYR A 363 -8.53 -17.67 31.86
N ASP A 364 -7.60 -17.66 30.91
CA ASP A 364 -6.37 -16.88 30.98
C ASP A 364 -6.63 -15.47 30.41
N CYS A 365 -7.21 -14.60 31.23
CA CYS A 365 -7.46 -13.20 30.87
C CYS A 365 -6.18 -12.36 30.73
N THR A 366 -4.99 -12.95 30.90
CA THR A 366 -3.69 -12.30 30.59
C THR A 366 -3.19 -12.63 29.17
N SER A 367 -3.79 -13.62 28.51
CA SER A 367 -3.57 -13.95 27.10
C SER A 367 -3.89 -12.76 26.19
N ALA A 368 -3.20 -12.66 25.05
CA ALA A 368 -3.45 -11.62 24.04
C ALA A 368 -4.91 -11.59 23.57
N TRP A 369 -5.61 -12.74 23.63
CA TRP A 369 -7.05 -12.88 23.37
C TRP A 369 -7.91 -11.80 24.03
N TYR A 370 -7.58 -11.45 25.28
CA TYR A 370 -8.34 -10.53 26.12
C TYR A 370 -7.75 -9.11 26.15
N ASN A 371 -6.75 -8.82 25.30
CA ASN A 371 -6.12 -7.51 25.24
C ASN A 371 -7.08 -6.45 24.64
N PRO A 372 -7.45 -5.39 25.40
CA PRO A 372 -8.34 -4.35 24.92
C PRO A 372 -7.66 -3.30 24.03
N GLU A 373 -6.33 -3.37 23.85
CA GLU A 373 -5.58 -2.47 22.98
C GLU A 373 -5.51 -3.01 21.55
N PRO A 374 -5.85 -2.21 20.52
CA PRO A 374 -5.61 -2.58 19.13
C PRO A 374 -4.11 -2.65 18.84
N ARG A 375 -3.73 -3.43 17.82
CA ARG A 375 -2.40 -3.34 17.21
C ARG A 375 -2.21 -1.94 16.58
N PRO A 376 -0.96 -1.51 16.35
CA PRO A 376 -0.70 -0.32 15.55
C PRO A 376 -1.45 -0.41 14.22
N ARG A 377 -2.06 0.70 13.81
CA ARG A 377 -2.57 0.82 12.44
C ARG A 377 -1.37 0.91 11.49
N PRO A 378 -1.47 0.43 10.24
CA PRO A 378 -0.39 0.56 9.27
C PRO A 378 0.02 2.04 9.14
N SER A 379 1.31 2.33 8.96
CA SER A 379 1.77 3.68 8.60
C SER A 379 1.59 3.90 7.09
N PHE A 380 0.90 4.96 6.69
CA PHE A 380 0.53 5.16 5.28
C PHE A 380 1.52 6.14 4.63
N GLY A 381 2.23 5.70 3.58
CA GLY A 381 2.91 6.60 2.64
C GLY A 381 4.11 7.40 3.16
N VAL A 382 4.50 7.24 4.42
CA VAL A 382 5.75 7.78 4.98
C VAL A 382 6.59 6.60 5.41
N ALA A 383 7.79 6.46 4.83
CA ALA A 383 8.78 5.48 5.29
C ALA A 383 8.99 5.66 6.81
N PRO A 384 9.09 4.58 7.60
CA PRO A 384 9.05 4.67 9.06
C PRO A 384 10.20 5.52 9.59
N SER A 385 9.89 6.79 9.85
CA SER A 385 10.80 7.77 10.44
C SER A 385 11.20 7.20 11.79
N SER A 386 12.51 7.07 12.06
CA SER A 386 13.02 6.28 13.18
C SER A 386 12.46 6.70 14.54
N THR A 387 11.36 6.05 14.94
CA THR A 387 10.73 6.23 16.25
C THR A 387 11.66 5.65 17.30
N THR A 388 12.50 6.49 17.88
CA THR A 388 13.23 6.14 19.10
C THR A 388 12.20 5.97 20.21
N VAL A 389 11.89 4.71 20.54
CA VAL A 389 11.02 4.34 21.66
C VAL A 389 11.72 4.75 22.94
N THR A 390 11.49 5.99 23.36
CA THR A 390 11.92 6.49 24.66
C THR A 390 10.92 5.99 25.70
N SER A 391 11.32 4.94 26.42
CA SER A 391 10.54 4.32 27.50
C SER A 391 10.52 5.19 28.77
N ASN A 392 10.08 6.44 28.64
CA ASN A 392 9.87 7.35 29.76
C ASN A 392 8.51 7.10 30.40
N GLY A 393 8.43 6.02 31.18
CA GLY A 393 7.35 5.80 32.14
C GLY A 393 7.35 6.89 33.19
N THR A 394 6.59 7.96 32.96
CA THR A 394 6.39 9.04 33.93
C THR A 394 5.07 8.86 34.65
N HIS A 395 5.20 8.47 35.92
CA HIS A 395 4.13 8.34 36.90
C HIS A 395 3.32 9.65 37.00
N TRP A 396 2.00 9.59 36.80
CA TRP A 396 1.11 10.71 37.15
C TRP A 396 0.92 10.76 38.67
N ASN A 397 1.85 11.44 39.35
CA ASN A 397 1.73 11.72 40.78
C ASN A 397 0.69 12.82 41.03
N TYR A 398 -0.54 12.43 41.39
CA TYR A 398 -1.49 13.35 42.01
C TYR A 398 -1.11 13.60 43.48
N GLY A 399 -0.51 14.76 43.74
CA GLY A 399 -0.32 15.31 45.09
C GLY A 399 -1.57 16.04 45.59
N PRO A 400 -1.87 16.04 46.90
CA PRO A 400 -3.18 16.45 47.42
C PRO A 400 -3.27 17.94 47.77
N SER A 401 -4.48 18.51 47.65
CA SER A 401 -4.79 19.84 48.19
C SER A 401 -6.22 19.97 48.74
N SER A 402 -6.36 19.59 50.02
CA SER A 402 -7.16 20.28 51.05
C SER A 402 -8.72 20.35 50.95
N PRO A 403 -9.41 20.68 52.06
CA PRO A 403 -10.65 19.97 52.41
C PRO A 403 -11.90 20.87 52.54
N SER A 404 -13.07 20.26 52.64
CA SER A 404 -14.02 20.40 53.78
C SER A 404 -15.43 19.88 53.43
N CYS A 405 -16.15 19.39 54.46
CA CYS A 405 -17.60 19.16 54.53
C CYS A 405 -18.21 18.24 53.43
N TRP A 406 -18.85 17.12 53.74
CA TRP A 406 -19.91 16.98 54.75
C TRP A 406 -19.80 15.71 55.61
N ASN A 407 -20.16 15.82 56.88
CA ASN A 407 -20.51 14.68 57.73
C ASN A 407 -21.95 14.23 57.43
N TYR A 408 -22.15 12.94 57.20
CA TYR A 408 -23.31 12.20 57.73
C TYR A 408 -22.90 10.77 58.09
N GLY A 409 -23.36 10.30 59.25
CA GLY A 409 -22.96 9.01 59.83
C GLY A 409 -23.63 7.79 59.19
N PRO A 410 -23.23 6.57 59.59
CA PRO A 410 -23.59 5.34 58.89
C PRO A 410 -24.95 4.77 59.31
N SER A 411 -25.73 4.32 58.33
CA SER A 411 -26.87 3.44 58.54
C SER A 411 -27.01 2.43 57.39
N SER A 412 -26.30 1.30 57.51
CA SER A 412 -26.82 0.01 57.03
C SER A 412 -28.04 -0.36 57.90
N PRO A 413 -29.08 -1.05 57.37
CA PRO A 413 -28.88 -2.37 56.80
C PRO A 413 -29.69 -2.73 55.53
N SER A 414 -29.21 -3.79 54.87
CA SER A 414 -29.98 -4.81 54.14
C SER A 414 -31.14 -4.37 53.24
N TYR A 415 -30.87 -4.26 51.93
CA TYR A 415 -31.84 -4.64 50.90
C TYR A 415 -31.13 -5.14 49.64
N LEU A 416 -30.75 -6.42 49.64
CA LEU A 416 -30.38 -7.16 48.43
C LEU A 416 -31.57 -8.05 48.07
N ASP A 417 -32.51 -7.50 47.30
CA ASP A 417 -33.51 -8.30 46.62
C ASP A 417 -34.00 -7.60 45.35
N TYR A 418 -34.14 -8.36 44.27
CA TYR A 418 -34.70 -7.97 42.97
C TYR A 418 -34.16 -6.69 42.29
N ALA A 419 -32.95 -6.80 41.71
CA ALA A 419 -32.66 -6.07 40.47
C ALA A 419 -33.30 -6.85 39.29
N PRO A 420 -34.25 -6.27 38.52
CA PRO A 420 -34.84 -6.97 37.37
C PRO A 420 -33.80 -7.13 36.25
N TYR A 421 -33.96 -8.17 35.44
CA TYR A 421 -33.15 -8.46 34.25
C TYR A 421 -33.14 -7.26 33.28
N TYR A 422 -32.17 -6.36 33.42
CA TYR A 422 -31.94 -5.29 32.47
C TYR A 422 -31.23 -5.85 31.25
N ASN A 423 -32.01 -6.25 30.26
CA ASN A 423 -31.51 -6.79 28.99
C ASN A 423 -30.75 -5.70 28.21
N PRO A 424 -29.41 -5.81 28.03
CA PRO A 424 -28.63 -4.78 27.35
C PRO A 424 -28.61 -4.96 25.82
N TYR A 425 -29.28 -5.97 25.27
CA TYR A 425 -29.27 -6.29 23.85
C TYR A 425 -30.19 -5.39 22.99
N TYR A 426 -30.04 -4.07 23.02
CA TYR A 426 -30.15 -3.18 21.83
C TYR A 426 -29.87 -1.70 22.19
N ASN A 427 -28.70 -1.19 21.82
CA ASN A 427 -28.51 0.23 21.54
C ASN A 427 -27.42 0.42 20.46
N PRO A 428 -27.79 0.47 19.18
CA PRO A 428 -26.83 0.62 18.08
C PRO A 428 -26.25 2.04 17.93
N TYR A 429 -26.60 2.99 18.81
CA TYR A 429 -26.24 4.41 18.67
C TYR A 429 -25.19 4.91 19.67
N TYR A 430 -24.67 4.07 20.56
CA TYR A 430 -23.68 4.47 21.57
C TYR A 430 -22.27 3.97 21.25
N ASN A 431 -21.65 4.59 20.25
CA ASN A 431 -20.20 4.76 20.22
C ASN A 431 -19.82 6.17 19.70
N PRO A 432 -20.15 7.24 20.45
CA PRO A 432 -20.11 8.63 19.98
C PRO A 432 -18.69 9.24 19.90
N GLY A 433 -17.65 8.41 19.71
CA GLY A 433 -16.25 8.83 19.78
C GLY A 433 -15.32 8.27 18.70
N ILE A 434 -15.80 7.44 17.76
CA ILE A 434 -14.95 6.98 16.63
C ILE A 434 -14.86 8.10 15.58
N SER A 435 -13.85 8.95 15.71
CA SER A 435 -13.39 9.76 14.60
C SER A 435 -12.58 8.89 13.64
N PHE A 436 -13.08 8.65 12.42
CA PHE A 436 -12.32 8.02 11.34
C PHE A 436 -11.13 8.92 10.95
N SER A 437 -9.97 8.71 11.58
CA SER A 437 -8.80 9.57 11.42
C SER A 437 -8.06 9.36 10.10
N SER A 438 -8.43 8.34 9.33
CA SER A 438 -7.80 7.99 8.06
C SER A 438 -8.77 7.29 7.12
N SER A 439 -8.86 7.76 5.87
CA SER A 439 -9.45 7.03 4.75
C SER A 439 -8.35 6.63 3.76
N ARG A 440 -8.43 5.41 3.21
CA ARG A 440 -7.62 4.97 2.07
C ARG A 440 -8.49 4.94 0.82
N ARG A 441 -7.99 5.53 -0.27
CA ARG A 441 -8.60 5.48 -1.59
C ARG A 441 -7.86 4.46 -2.44
N TYR A 442 -8.60 3.56 -3.10
CA TYR A 442 -8.06 2.53 -3.97
C TYR A 442 -8.70 2.62 -5.35
N GLU A 443 -7.96 3.19 -6.30
CA GLU A 443 -8.39 3.30 -7.69
C GLU A 443 -8.58 1.90 -8.31
N TRP A 444 -9.72 1.67 -8.96
CA TRP A 444 -10.07 0.45 -9.66
C TRP A 444 -10.58 0.73 -11.08
N TYR A 445 -10.56 -0.30 -11.91
CA TYR A 445 -11.05 -0.25 -13.28
C TYR A 445 -11.67 -1.58 -13.75
N ILE A 446 -12.56 -1.50 -14.73
CA ILE A 446 -13.05 -2.62 -15.54
C ILE A 446 -12.70 -2.30 -17.00
N LYS A 447 -12.04 -3.20 -17.72
CA LYS A 447 -11.72 -2.97 -19.13
C LYS A 447 -12.96 -3.10 -20.01
N GLN A 448 -13.00 -2.31 -21.07
CA GLN A 448 -14.00 -2.41 -22.13
C GLN A 448 -13.96 -3.78 -22.83
N GLU A 449 -12.78 -4.38 -23.02
CA GLU A 449 -12.62 -5.73 -23.61
C GLU A 449 -13.32 -6.81 -22.77
N ASP A 450 -13.12 -6.78 -21.44
CA ASP A 450 -13.76 -7.72 -20.50
C ASP A 450 -15.29 -7.51 -20.48
N LEU A 451 -15.71 -6.25 -20.62
CA LEU A 451 -17.09 -5.80 -20.63
C LEU A 451 -17.84 -6.23 -21.90
N GLU A 452 -17.23 -6.03 -23.07
CA GLU A 452 -17.71 -6.49 -24.37
C GLU A 452 -17.88 -8.01 -24.41
N LYS A 453 -16.83 -8.74 -23.98
CA LYS A 453 -16.83 -10.21 -23.94
C LYS A 453 -17.97 -10.75 -23.08
N GLN A 454 -18.09 -10.26 -21.84
CA GLN A 454 -19.08 -10.73 -20.89
C GLN A 454 -20.52 -10.37 -21.30
N LEU A 455 -20.72 -9.24 -22.01
CA LEU A 455 -22.02 -8.92 -22.61
C LEU A 455 -22.37 -9.88 -23.77
N ALA A 456 -21.41 -10.18 -24.65
CA ALA A 456 -21.62 -11.11 -25.77
C ALA A 456 -21.96 -12.54 -25.28
N ASP A 457 -21.25 -13.04 -24.27
CA ASP A 457 -21.50 -14.36 -23.65
C ASP A 457 -22.94 -14.47 -23.08
N MET A 458 -23.53 -13.36 -22.64
CA MET A 458 -24.90 -13.27 -22.14
C MET A 458 -25.95 -13.11 -23.25
N GLU A 459 -25.63 -12.41 -24.35
CA GLU A 459 -26.49 -12.35 -25.53
C GLU A 459 -26.74 -13.76 -26.08
N ALA A 460 -25.70 -14.61 -26.09
CA ALA A 460 -25.77 -16.04 -26.39
C ALA A 460 -26.66 -16.88 -25.45
N GLY A 461 -27.26 -16.28 -24.41
CA GLY A 461 -28.35 -16.88 -23.63
C GLY A 461 -27.91 -17.74 -22.44
N THR A 462 -26.63 -17.71 -22.08
CA THR A 462 -26.04 -18.58 -21.05
C THR A 462 -26.41 -18.21 -19.61
N SER A 463 -26.78 -16.95 -19.34
CA SER A 463 -27.16 -16.47 -18.00
C SER A 463 -28.18 -15.33 -18.05
N TYR A 464 -28.95 -15.18 -16.96
CA TYR A 464 -29.83 -14.01 -16.73
C TYR A 464 -29.08 -12.83 -16.10
N GLN A 465 -27.93 -13.08 -15.48
CA GLN A 465 -27.11 -12.07 -14.81
C GLN A 465 -25.63 -12.24 -15.15
N VAL A 466 -24.90 -11.14 -15.22
CA VAL A 466 -23.45 -11.11 -15.46
C VAL A 466 -22.81 -10.27 -14.36
N GLY A 467 -21.79 -10.82 -13.69
CA GLY A 467 -20.93 -10.09 -12.76
C GLY A 467 -19.54 -9.92 -13.37
N ILE A 468 -19.13 -8.67 -13.58
CA ILE A 468 -17.85 -8.34 -14.22
C ILE A 468 -16.94 -7.76 -13.14
N VAL A 469 -15.94 -8.55 -12.75
CA VAL A 469 -15.01 -8.22 -11.66
C VAL A 469 -13.99 -7.19 -12.13
N GLY A 470 -13.91 -6.05 -11.45
CA GLY A 470 -12.89 -5.05 -11.69
C GLY A 470 -11.54 -5.40 -11.06
N SER A 471 -10.50 -4.75 -11.56
CA SER A 471 -9.13 -4.84 -11.04
C SER A 471 -8.75 -3.52 -10.40
N PHE A 472 -7.96 -3.57 -9.32
CA PHE A 472 -7.34 -2.38 -8.74
C PHE A 472 -6.15 -1.92 -9.57
N SER A 473 -5.79 -0.64 -9.46
CA SER A 473 -4.62 -0.04 -10.13
C SER A 473 -3.29 -0.76 -9.86
N SER A 474 -3.18 -1.47 -8.73
CA SER A 474 -2.04 -2.35 -8.39
C SER A 474 -2.09 -3.74 -9.06
N GLY A 475 -3.01 -3.99 -9.99
CA GLY A 475 -3.15 -5.25 -10.73
C GLY A 475 -3.83 -6.40 -9.96
N VAL A 476 -4.26 -6.19 -8.70
CA VAL A 476 -4.97 -7.21 -7.92
C VAL A 476 -6.49 -7.15 -8.20
N SER A 477 -7.17 -8.29 -8.15
CA SER A 477 -8.62 -8.39 -8.37
C SER A 477 -9.48 -8.15 -7.12
N HIS A 478 -8.85 -8.08 -5.94
CA HIS A 478 -9.51 -7.90 -4.65
C HIS A 478 -8.56 -7.23 -3.66
N LEU A 479 -9.13 -6.57 -2.65
CA LEU A 479 -8.43 -6.03 -1.49
C LEU A 479 -8.90 -6.74 -0.24
N VAL A 480 -7.98 -7.15 0.62
CA VAL A 480 -8.35 -7.57 1.97
C VAL A 480 -8.48 -6.35 2.88
N VAL A 481 -9.65 -6.23 3.50
CA VAL A 481 -10.10 -5.13 4.35
C VAL A 481 -10.96 -5.73 5.47
N ASN A 482 -10.61 -5.51 6.73
CA ASN A 482 -11.32 -6.07 7.88
C ASN A 482 -11.53 -7.61 7.79
N GLY A 483 -10.51 -8.33 7.31
CA GLY A 483 -10.58 -9.79 7.09
C GLY A 483 -11.47 -10.28 5.94
N LEU A 484 -12.13 -9.39 5.18
CA LEU A 484 -12.90 -9.74 3.98
C LEU A 484 -12.12 -9.44 2.70
N ALA A 485 -12.19 -10.31 1.70
CA ALA A 485 -11.76 -9.99 0.34
C ALA A 485 -12.87 -9.21 -0.37
N LEU A 486 -12.65 -7.91 -0.53
CA LEU A 486 -13.52 -6.96 -1.21
C LEU A 486 -13.12 -6.81 -2.68
N ARG A 487 -14.09 -6.85 -3.60
CA ARG A 487 -13.86 -6.59 -5.04
C ARG A 487 -14.98 -5.75 -5.66
N PRO A 488 -14.66 -4.80 -6.56
CA PRO A 488 -15.68 -4.09 -7.34
C PRO A 488 -16.25 -5.04 -8.39
N VAL A 489 -17.57 -5.08 -8.51
CA VAL A 489 -18.25 -5.90 -9.53
C VAL A 489 -19.32 -5.06 -10.21
N LEU A 490 -19.27 -4.98 -11.53
CA LEU A 490 -20.38 -4.45 -12.33
C LEU A 490 -21.35 -5.58 -12.61
N LYS A 491 -22.53 -5.50 -12.01
CA LYS A 491 -23.63 -6.44 -12.24
C LYS A 491 -24.59 -5.92 -13.30
N TYR A 492 -24.95 -6.79 -14.23
CA TYR A 492 -25.93 -6.55 -15.26
C TYR A 492 -27.00 -7.64 -15.25
N TYR A 493 -28.26 -7.24 -15.43
CA TYR A 493 -29.42 -8.15 -15.43
C TYR A 493 -30.12 -8.12 -16.79
N LYS A 494 -30.22 -9.28 -17.45
CA LYS A 494 -30.86 -9.43 -18.77
C LYS A 494 -32.35 -9.11 -18.66
N GLY A 495 -32.80 -8.09 -19.40
CA GLY A 495 -34.17 -7.57 -19.33
C GLY A 495 -34.42 -6.58 -18.17
N GLY A 496 -33.45 -6.36 -17.29
CA GLY A 496 -33.49 -5.30 -16.29
C GLY A 496 -33.02 -3.96 -16.87
N SER A 497 -33.62 -2.85 -16.43
CA SER A 497 -33.14 -1.49 -16.73
C SER A 497 -31.95 -1.05 -15.87
N GLY A 498 -31.42 -1.95 -15.03
CA GLY A 498 -30.36 -1.69 -14.05
C GLY A 498 -29.04 -2.36 -14.42
N VAL A 499 -28.02 -1.52 -14.61
CA VAL A 499 -26.60 -1.89 -14.48
C VAL A 499 -26.19 -1.35 -13.12
N SER A 500 -25.55 -2.14 -12.27
CA SER A 500 -25.11 -1.70 -10.94
C SER A 500 -23.66 -2.07 -10.63
N VAL A 501 -22.84 -1.06 -10.36
CA VAL A 501 -21.57 -1.27 -9.65
C VAL A 501 -21.90 -1.57 -8.19
N VAL A 502 -21.34 -2.65 -7.66
CA VAL A 502 -21.43 -3.06 -6.26
C VAL A 502 -20.05 -3.46 -5.74
N VAL A 503 -19.90 -3.53 -4.42
CA VAL A 503 -18.77 -4.24 -3.81
C VAL A 503 -19.25 -5.61 -3.37
N GLU A 504 -18.46 -6.62 -3.67
CA GLU A 504 -18.65 -7.95 -3.12
C GLU A 504 -17.63 -8.21 -2.03
N GLY A 505 -18.14 -8.65 -0.88
CA GLY A 505 -17.32 -9.28 0.14
C GLY A 505 -17.31 -10.79 -0.05
N SER A 506 -16.17 -11.41 0.22
CA SER A 506 -16.05 -12.85 0.33
C SER A 506 -15.12 -13.20 1.50
N PHE A 507 -15.44 -14.28 2.20
CA PHE A 507 -14.49 -14.92 3.11
C PHE A 507 -13.43 -15.63 2.29
N PRO A 508 -12.14 -15.36 2.49
CA PRO A 508 -11.09 -16.10 1.79
C PRO A 508 -11.06 -17.56 2.23
N ALA A 509 -10.60 -18.43 1.33
CA ALA A 509 -10.65 -19.89 1.51
C ALA A 509 -9.96 -20.38 2.80
N GLY A 510 -8.87 -19.71 3.23
CA GLY A 510 -8.08 -20.10 4.40
C GLY A 510 -8.87 -20.20 5.71
N LEU A 511 -9.98 -19.48 5.85
CA LEU A 511 -10.84 -19.59 7.04
C LEU A 511 -11.53 -20.97 7.15
N ARG A 512 -11.65 -21.73 6.05
CA ARG A 512 -12.21 -23.10 6.00
C ARG A 512 -13.60 -23.24 6.63
N LEU A 513 -14.45 -22.23 6.41
CA LEU A 513 -15.82 -22.21 6.92
C LEU A 513 -16.65 -23.34 6.30
N PRO A 514 -17.42 -24.11 7.09
CA PRO A 514 -18.09 -25.33 6.61
C PRO A 514 -19.23 -25.03 5.64
N ASN A 515 -19.92 -23.90 5.81
CA ASN A 515 -20.96 -23.43 4.91
C ASN A 515 -20.92 -21.90 4.81
N PRO A 516 -19.97 -21.31 4.04
CA PRO A 516 -19.77 -19.85 4.05
C PRO A 516 -21.05 -19.10 3.67
N LYS A 517 -21.94 -19.72 2.86
CA LYS A 517 -23.21 -19.19 2.35
C LYS A 517 -24.21 -18.73 3.40
N GLU A 518 -24.11 -19.21 4.63
CA GLU A 518 -25.05 -18.90 5.72
C GLU A 518 -24.52 -17.82 6.68
N LEU A 519 -23.24 -17.43 6.54
CA LEU A 519 -22.58 -16.47 7.42
C LEU A 519 -22.76 -15.04 6.91
N VAL A 520 -23.69 -14.32 7.54
CA VAL A 520 -23.89 -12.89 7.36
C VAL A 520 -22.94 -12.13 8.28
N VAL A 521 -21.91 -11.51 7.73
CA VAL A 521 -21.08 -10.52 8.45
C VAL A 521 -21.52 -9.11 8.04
N THR A 522 -22.07 -8.39 9.01
CA THR A 522 -22.34 -6.96 8.91
C THR A 522 -21.02 -6.22 9.12
N LEU A 523 -20.44 -5.63 8.07
CA LEU A 523 -19.41 -4.59 8.27
C LEU A 523 -20.06 -3.36 8.90
N ASP A 524 -19.27 -2.54 9.59
CA ASP A 524 -19.69 -1.18 9.93
C ASP A 524 -20.10 -0.44 8.63
N PRO A 525 -21.33 0.09 8.55
CA PRO A 525 -21.86 0.73 7.34
C PRO A 525 -21.05 1.94 6.84
N PHE A 526 -20.14 2.49 7.65
CA PHE A 526 -19.29 3.62 7.28
C PHE A 526 -17.86 3.23 6.88
N ALA A 527 -17.48 1.95 7.01
CA ALA A 527 -16.11 1.49 6.79
C ALA A 527 -15.68 1.39 5.32
N VAL A 528 -16.62 1.30 4.37
CA VAL A 528 -16.32 1.17 2.94
C VAL A 528 -17.26 2.04 2.12
N GLY A 529 -16.72 2.88 1.25
CA GLY A 529 -17.43 3.63 0.21
C GLY A 529 -17.02 3.17 -1.19
N MET A 530 -17.91 3.34 -2.17
CA MET A 530 -17.63 3.13 -3.58
C MET A 530 -17.88 4.42 -4.35
N GLU A 531 -16.96 4.76 -5.23
CA GLU A 531 -17.02 5.90 -6.15
C GLU A 531 -16.88 5.39 -7.59
N VAL A 532 -17.64 5.98 -8.51
CA VAL A 532 -17.56 5.72 -9.95
C VAL A 532 -17.32 7.05 -10.67
N TYR A 533 -16.35 7.09 -11.58
CA TYR A 533 -16.02 8.32 -12.29
C TYR A 533 -16.76 8.46 -13.61
N ARG A 534 -17.06 9.72 -13.94
CA ARG A 534 -17.48 10.16 -15.27
C ARG A 534 -16.42 11.10 -15.81
N TRP A 535 -16.13 10.92 -17.09
CA TRP A 535 -15.12 11.67 -17.81
C TRP A 535 -15.80 12.57 -18.85
N ALA A 536 -15.39 13.82 -18.90
CA ALA A 536 -15.80 14.74 -19.95
C ALA A 536 -14.86 14.64 -21.17
N GLU A 537 -15.30 15.15 -22.32
CA GLU A 537 -14.54 15.11 -23.58
C GLU A 537 -13.16 15.80 -23.50
N ASN A 538 -13.00 16.76 -22.59
CA ASN A 538 -11.73 17.43 -22.29
C ASN A 538 -10.79 16.62 -21.37
N GLY A 539 -11.12 15.36 -21.05
CA GLY A 539 -10.36 14.51 -20.14
C GLY A 539 -10.52 14.83 -18.65
N SER A 540 -11.38 15.78 -18.27
CA SER A 540 -11.61 16.08 -16.85
C SER A 540 -12.45 14.99 -16.17
N ARG A 541 -12.02 14.58 -14.97
CA ARG A 541 -12.66 13.59 -14.11
C ARG A 541 -13.68 14.27 -13.21
N THR A 542 -14.86 13.69 -13.10
CA THR A 542 -15.90 14.05 -12.12
C THR A 542 -16.35 12.80 -11.38
N ASP A 543 -16.64 12.94 -10.08
CA ASP A 543 -17.21 11.85 -9.29
C ASP A 543 -18.69 11.74 -9.66
N ALA A 544 -19.00 10.79 -10.55
CA ALA A 544 -20.35 10.62 -11.09
C ALA A 544 -21.33 10.18 -10.00
N TRP A 545 -20.81 9.43 -9.04
CA TRP A 545 -21.52 8.90 -7.89
C TRP A 545 -20.53 8.47 -6.81
N CYS A 546 -20.94 8.65 -5.56
CA CYS A 546 -20.29 8.17 -4.35
C CYS A 546 -21.38 7.64 -3.40
N THR A 547 -21.18 6.47 -2.80
CA THR A 547 -21.95 6.06 -1.61
C THR A 547 -21.04 5.49 -0.54
N ASP A 548 -21.51 5.64 0.69
CA ASP A 548 -21.13 4.77 1.80
C ASP A 548 -21.91 3.47 1.67
N ILE A 549 -21.24 2.34 1.84
CA ILE A 549 -21.81 1.01 1.61
C ILE A 549 -22.32 0.46 2.94
N THR A 550 -23.54 0.87 3.28
CA THR A 550 -24.33 0.19 4.32
C THR A 550 -24.52 -1.28 3.95
N VAL A 551 -24.02 -2.19 4.80
CA VAL A 551 -24.24 -3.64 4.62
C VAL A 551 -25.69 -3.99 4.91
N ALA A 552 -26.51 -4.02 3.86
CA ALA A 552 -27.85 -4.57 3.95
C ALA A 552 -27.76 -6.11 4.05
N ASN A 553 -28.05 -6.64 5.25
CA ASN A 553 -28.16 -8.08 5.48
C ASN A 553 -29.27 -8.67 4.58
N VAL A 554 -28.90 -9.41 3.54
CA VAL A 554 -29.84 -10.23 2.76
C VAL A 554 -29.65 -11.71 3.11
N PRO A 555 -30.66 -12.37 3.71
CA PRO A 555 -30.63 -13.82 3.89
C PRO A 555 -30.54 -14.55 2.54
N LEU A 556 -29.46 -15.28 2.31
CA LEU A 556 -29.23 -16.02 1.05
C LEU A 556 -30.20 -17.19 0.82
N SER A 557 -31.02 -17.54 1.82
CA SER A 557 -32.04 -18.59 1.75
C SER A 557 -33.16 -18.37 0.73
N GLY A 558 -33.19 -17.22 0.04
CA GLY A 558 -34.17 -16.91 -1.03
C GLY A 558 -33.70 -17.16 -2.47
N LEU A 559 -32.41 -17.37 -2.74
CA LEU A 559 -31.86 -17.40 -4.12
C LEU A 559 -31.33 -18.78 -4.52
N ASN A 560 -32.25 -19.66 -4.95
CA ASN A 560 -31.91 -20.98 -5.50
C ASN A 560 -31.32 -20.88 -6.92
N GLY A 561 -29.99 -20.80 -7.03
CA GLY A 561 -29.25 -20.89 -8.30
C GLY A 561 -27.81 -21.37 -8.11
N LYS A 562 -27.38 -22.38 -8.88
CA LYS A 562 -26.01 -22.91 -8.83
C LYS A 562 -25.08 -22.17 -9.80
N ALA A 563 -24.25 -21.24 -9.30
CA ALA A 563 -22.87 -20.96 -9.74
C ALA A 563 -22.33 -19.71 -9.01
N GLY A 564 -21.05 -19.70 -8.63
CA GLY A 564 -20.36 -18.54 -8.04
C GLY A 564 -20.62 -18.31 -6.54
N GLN A 565 -19.60 -17.84 -5.81
CA GLN A 565 -19.66 -17.50 -4.38
C GLN A 565 -19.56 -15.98 -4.22
N GLU A 566 -20.68 -15.29 -3.97
CA GLU A 566 -20.73 -13.82 -3.96
C GLU A 566 -21.69 -13.32 -2.88
N PHE A 567 -21.20 -12.52 -1.92
CA PHE A 567 -22.05 -11.72 -1.03
C PHE A 567 -22.06 -10.28 -1.54
N GLY A 568 -23.20 -9.84 -2.06
CA GLY A 568 -23.37 -8.45 -2.50
C GLY A 568 -23.57 -7.52 -1.31
N LEU A 569 -22.65 -6.56 -1.13
CA LEU A 569 -22.92 -5.39 -0.30
C LEU A 569 -23.83 -4.46 -1.12
N LEU A 570 -25.13 -4.48 -0.84
CA LEU A 570 -26.13 -3.83 -1.69
C LEU A 570 -26.25 -2.31 -1.45
N GLY A 571 -25.32 -1.59 -2.08
CA GLY A 571 -25.45 -0.18 -2.46
C GLY A 571 -25.35 -0.03 -3.98
N GLY A 572 -26.28 -0.63 -4.74
CA GLY A 572 -26.19 -0.73 -6.20
C GLY A 572 -26.65 0.53 -6.95
N VAL A 573 -25.82 1.06 -7.85
CA VAL A 573 -26.11 2.28 -8.63
C VAL A 573 -26.74 1.96 -9.97
N PRO A 574 -27.96 2.40 -10.31
CA PRO A 574 -28.40 2.36 -11.69
C PRO A 574 -27.62 3.37 -12.56
N LEU A 575 -26.50 2.95 -13.16
CA LEU A 575 -25.69 3.79 -14.08
C LEU A 575 -26.54 4.41 -15.20
N LEU A 576 -27.60 3.69 -15.61
CA LEU A 576 -28.55 4.11 -16.63
C LEU A 576 -29.51 5.23 -16.18
N ALA A 577 -29.79 5.37 -14.88
CA ALA A 577 -30.58 6.48 -14.36
C ALA A 577 -29.72 7.77 -14.27
N ALA A 578 -28.48 7.64 -13.81
CA ALA A 578 -27.52 8.76 -13.75
C ALA A 578 -27.22 9.34 -15.15
N ALA A 579 -27.11 8.48 -16.17
CA ALA A 579 -26.95 8.91 -17.57
C ALA A 579 -28.18 9.70 -18.08
N GLY A 580 -29.40 9.28 -17.73
CA GLY A 580 -30.64 9.95 -18.16
C GLY A 580 -30.84 11.33 -17.52
N ALA A 581 -30.55 11.46 -16.22
CA ALA A 581 -30.71 12.74 -15.51
C ALA A 581 -29.79 13.86 -16.06
N ALA A 582 -28.58 13.52 -16.49
CA ALA A 582 -27.63 14.49 -17.04
C ALA A 582 -28.01 15.02 -18.44
N ALA A 583 -28.75 14.24 -19.24
CA ALA A 583 -29.21 14.67 -20.56
C ALA A 583 -30.32 15.73 -20.51
N ALA A 584 -31.00 15.87 -19.37
CA ALA A 584 -32.13 16.80 -19.19
C ALA A 584 -31.72 18.18 -18.67
N GLY A 585 -30.43 18.42 -18.38
CA GLY A 585 -29.96 19.54 -17.55
C GLY A 585 -28.96 20.49 -18.20
N ALA A 586 -29.23 21.01 -19.40
CA ALA A 586 -28.42 22.09 -20.00
C ALA A 586 -29.20 22.96 -21.00
N ALA A 587 -29.90 23.99 -20.51
CA ALA A 587 -30.41 25.09 -21.33
C ALA A 587 -30.25 26.41 -20.56
N PRO A 588 -29.43 27.38 -21.05
CA PRO A 588 -29.30 28.68 -20.40
C PRO A 588 -30.53 29.54 -20.72
N VAL A 589 -31.17 30.09 -19.69
CA VAL A 589 -32.27 31.05 -19.85
C VAL A 589 -31.70 32.39 -20.33
N ALA A 590 -31.87 32.69 -21.62
CA ALA A 590 -31.61 34.00 -22.19
C ALA A 590 -32.93 34.79 -22.29
N THR A 591 -33.04 35.88 -21.55
CA THR A 591 -34.19 36.79 -21.58
C THR A 591 -34.10 37.77 -22.76
N ALA A 592 -35.11 37.79 -23.64
CA ALA A 592 -35.35 38.88 -24.59
C ALA A 592 -36.87 39.06 -24.83
N SER A 593 -37.29 40.29 -25.15
CA SER A 593 -38.68 40.75 -25.10
C SER A 593 -39.26 41.09 -26.48
N ALA A 594 -40.53 40.70 -26.70
CA ALA A 594 -41.61 41.25 -27.55
C ALA A 594 -41.26 42.13 -28.79
N THR A 595 -41.85 41.98 -29.99
CA THR A 595 -43.29 42.23 -30.30
C THR A 595 -43.69 41.91 -31.77
N ALA A 596 -44.98 41.59 -31.97
CA ALA A 596 -45.88 41.94 -33.12
C ALA A 596 -45.77 41.27 -34.54
N ALA A 597 -46.93 40.74 -34.99
CA ALA A 597 -47.58 40.75 -36.34
C ALA A 597 -46.76 40.44 -37.63
N ALA A 598 -47.20 39.70 -38.66
CA ALA A 598 -48.44 38.95 -39.00
C ALA A 598 -48.05 37.85 -40.06
N GLU A 599 -48.87 37.16 -40.89
CA GLU A 599 -50.31 37.20 -41.22
C GLU A 599 -50.82 35.79 -41.71
N ALA A 600 -51.55 35.69 -42.82
CA ALA A 600 -52.05 34.46 -43.49
C ALA A 600 -51.84 34.58 -45.04
N PRO A 601 -52.17 33.62 -45.96
CA PRO A 601 -53.25 32.62 -45.92
C PRO A 601 -52.90 31.20 -46.46
N ALA A 602 -53.93 30.39 -46.74
CA ALA A 602 -53.90 28.92 -46.86
C ALA A 602 -54.00 28.33 -48.29
N ALA A 603 -53.57 27.07 -48.42
CA ALA A 603 -54.12 25.97 -49.25
C ALA A 603 -53.52 24.65 -48.69
N ALA A 604 -54.27 23.62 -48.27
CA ALA A 604 -54.95 22.60 -49.11
C ALA A 604 -53.99 21.98 -50.15
N GLU A 605 -53.78 20.66 -50.25
CA GLU A 605 -54.77 19.57 -50.18
C GLU A 605 -54.09 18.17 -50.00
N ALA A 606 -54.79 17.19 -49.39
CA ALA A 606 -54.62 15.70 -49.44
C ALA A 606 -53.24 15.03 -49.19
N ALA A 607 -53.10 13.83 -48.60
CA ALA A 607 -53.97 12.88 -47.89
C ALA A 607 -53.07 12.04 -46.93
N ALA A 608 -53.39 11.85 -45.65
CA ALA A 608 -54.21 10.75 -45.12
C ALA A 608 -53.81 9.33 -45.58
N ALA A 609 -52.98 8.61 -44.79
CA ALA A 609 -53.17 7.22 -44.35
C ALA A 609 -51.87 6.60 -43.78
N ALA A 610 -51.81 6.36 -42.46
CA ALA A 610 -51.12 5.23 -41.79
C ALA A 610 -51.06 5.44 -40.26
N GLU A 611 -52.19 5.27 -39.55
CA GLU A 611 -52.10 4.82 -38.16
C GLU A 611 -51.64 3.35 -38.19
N GLY A 612 -50.48 3.06 -37.60
CA GLY A 612 -49.87 1.73 -37.72
C GLY A 612 -48.69 1.50 -36.79
N SER A 613 -48.98 0.97 -35.60
CA SER A 613 -48.07 0.12 -34.81
C SER A 613 -46.68 0.71 -34.44
N ALA A 614 -46.65 1.77 -33.63
CA ALA A 614 -45.44 2.23 -32.93
C ALA A 614 -45.29 1.63 -31.52
N ALA A 615 -45.34 0.30 -31.40
CA ALA A 615 -44.97 -0.44 -30.20
C ALA A 615 -44.21 -1.72 -30.60
N ASN A 616 -43.20 -2.11 -29.82
CA ASN A 616 -42.31 -3.28 -30.01
C ASN A 616 -41.19 -3.18 -31.06
N GLY A 617 -40.63 -1.98 -31.31
CA GLY A 617 -39.45 -1.77 -32.18
C GLY A 617 -38.07 -1.67 -31.49
N ALA A 618 -37.99 -1.77 -30.15
CA ALA A 618 -36.82 -1.27 -29.39
C ALA A 618 -35.76 -2.31 -28.97
N ASN A 619 -35.98 -3.61 -29.18
CA ASN A 619 -35.17 -4.67 -28.53
C ASN A 619 -33.99 -5.22 -29.37
N ALA A 620 -33.63 -4.58 -30.48
CA ALA A 620 -32.52 -5.00 -31.36
C ALA A 620 -31.22 -4.18 -31.16
N ALA A 621 -31.17 -3.30 -30.16
CA ALA A 621 -29.94 -2.63 -29.75
C ALA A 621 -29.11 -3.57 -28.84
N GLY A 622 -28.33 -4.46 -29.45
CA GLY A 622 -27.44 -5.40 -28.74
C GLY A 622 -26.28 -4.73 -28.01
N ALA A 623 -25.23 -5.48 -27.64
CA ALA A 623 -24.13 -5.06 -26.78
C ALA A 623 -23.50 -3.69 -27.13
N ALA A 624 -23.39 -3.35 -28.42
CA ALA A 624 -22.96 -2.04 -28.90
C ALA A 624 -23.81 -0.87 -28.36
N GLY A 625 -25.12 -1.06 -28.24
CA GLY A 625 -26.05 -0.08 -27.67
C GLY A 625 -25.92 0.08 -26.14
N LEU A 626 -25.44 -0.93 -25.42
CA LEU A 626 -25.11 -0.81 -24.00
C LEU A 626 -23.82 -0.02 -23.80
N LEU A 627 -22.78 -0.31 -24.59
CA LEU A 627 -21.50 0.40 -24.55
C LEU A 627 -21.65 1.88 -24.87
N ALA A 628 -22.47 2.23 -25.87
CA ALA A 628 -22.80 3.62 -26.20
C ALA A 628 -23.40 4.39 -24.99
N ARG A 629 -24.18 3.72 -24.13
CA ARG A 629 -24.77 4.32 -22.91
C ARG A 629 -23.75 4.46 -21.77
N TRP A 630 -22.61 3.77 -21.85
CA TRP A 630 -21.51 3.87 -20.90
C TRP A 630 -20.35 4.73 -21.40
N ALA A 631 -20.40 5.28 -22.61
CA ALA A 631 -19.36 6.17 -23.15
C ALA A 631 -18.91 7.29 -22.17
N PRO A 632 -19.79 7.96 -21.37
CA PRO A 632 -19.34 8.96 -20.39
C PRO A 632 -18.53 8.40 -19.20
N TYR A 633 -18.59 7.09 -18.95
CA TYR A 633 -17.86 6.39 -17.89
C TYR A 633 -16.61 5.66 -18.41
N LEU A 634 -16.50 5.49 -19.72
CA LEU A 634 -15.37 4.86 -20.40
C LEU A 634 -14.27 5.90 -20.69
N HIS A 635 -13.12 5.73 -20.07
CA HIS A 635 -11.91 6.51 -20.34
C HIS A 635 -10.76 5.55 -20.64
N GLU A 636 -10.04 5.78 -21.75
CA GLU A 636 -8.97 4.89 -22.23
C GLU A 636 -9.39 3.40 -22.32
N GLY A 637 -10.65 3.15 -22.73
CA GLY A 637 -11.22 1.81 -22.80
C GLY A 637 -11.45 1.16 -21.42
N ARG A 638 -11.71 1.95 -20.37
CA ARG A 638 -11.94 1.46 -19.00
C ARG A 638 -13.05 2.24 -18.29
N ILE A 639 -13.96 1.52 -17.61
CA ILE A 639 -14.75 2.12 -16.53
C ILE A 639 -13.83 2.25 -15.31
N THR A 640 -13.83 3.39 -14.63
CA THR A 640 -12.93 3.68 -13.51
C THR A 640 -13.67 4.22 -12.29
N GLY A 641 -13.08 4.05 -11.11
CA GLY A 641 -13.64 4.53 -9.85
C GLY A 641 -12.65 4.33 -8.69
N ALA A 642 -13.10 4.60 -7.47
CA ALA A 642 -12.33 4.30 -6.26
C ALA A 642 -13.14 3.51 -5.23
N LEU A 643 -12.46 2.63 -4.49
CA LEU A 643 -12.96 2.07 -3.24
C LEU A 643 -12.34 2.88 -2.08
N VAL A 644 -13.18 3.44 -1.21
CA VAL A 644 -12.73 4.26 -0.07
C VAL A 644 -12.92 3.50 1.23
N CYS A 645 -11.85 2.97 1.81
CA CYS A 645 -11.91 2.28 3.10
C CYS A 645 -11.64 3.28 4.22
N ARG A 646 -12.53 3.38 5.20
CA ARG A 646 -12.42 4.25 6.39
C ARG A 646 -12.18 3.38 7.63
N TRP A 647 -11.33 3.86 8.53
CA TRP A 647 -10.81 3.09 9.68
C TRP A 647 -10.83 3.94 10.95
#